data_AF-K5CIW9-F1
#
_entry.id   AF-K5CIW9-F1
#
_cell.length_a   1.000
_cell.length_b   1.000
_cell.length_c   1.000
_cell.angle_alpha   90.00
_cell.angle_beta   90.00
_cell.angle_gamma   90.00
#
_symmetry.space_group_name_H-M   'P 1'
#
loop_
_entity.id
_entity.type
_entity.pdbx_description
1 polymer ?
#
loop_
_entity_poly.entity_id
_entity_poly.type
_entity_poly.pdbx_seq_one_letter_code
_entity_poly.pdbx_strand_id
1 'polypeptide(L)'
;MNISASLRQLASSSIAIVFLAMPLAAQDTAKYSSGAPMSVATPDGYATLNGGTTGGGEAQPITVSTTEAFKSAVSGDKPAVIVVDGQFEIGSVNVGPNKTIMGADEHAGLSGGTLKVKEDNVIIQNLTLGPADGDAMEVSGAENIFITKCAFHDSSDELCSVVRESDFVTISWCKFYFDETHSHAFGGLIGNRDDRESDRGKLHVTMHHNWYAEGVRGRMPRVRFGHVHIYNNYYNSPDSGYCIGTGFECHIRLENSCFEEVKTPWREQKIGALESDGEIGWENLAFQGCEVPTYIENKFPVFKPAYVFKADRVSDVKGLVTDPNRGAGNCLPQSESSDADMDDKGVDSTKPRVVMMSDFPPIGVVKSGNVPNTMKSDPDDMQSIVRFLLYSNELEVETLIASAGTFAMEAHKKNILGVLDEYEKVHANLKTHDPDYPTADHLRSVTFEGKANNHGVNVKWGRDKQPWSDIIGKGLDSEASNAIIKIVDRPDPRPVWVSVWGGPREVAQAIWDVKNTRSDAELKKFISKLRIFLIAYQDATHGWLMDEFPDLFIIDSRKTYQGMFGGRDPQSNLDWVNKHIRHDHGPLCDVYPHEGMGCTGVCEGDTPAYMHLISELRGLNDSEDPTQPSWGGQYKHIPNTRHFMDGPGQSSISRWRKDYQEEFKDRADWCVTTAKRTNQ
;
A
#
# COMPACT_ATOMS: atom_id res chain seq x y z
N MET A 1 29.12 -3.25 -85.37
CA MET A 1 29.84 -3.60 -84.14
C MET A 1 28.93 -4.51 -83.33
N ASN A 2 29.39 -5.77 -83.21
CA ASN A 2 29.00 -6.91 -82.38
C ASN A 2 27.60 -6.95 -81.71
N ILE A 3 26.66 -7.75 -82.25
CA ILE A 3 26.39 -9.19 -81.96
C ILE A 3 25.55 -9.27 -80.66
N SER A 4 24.32 -9.80 -80.57
CA SER A 4 23.60 -10.86 -81.28
C SER A 4 22.11 -10.76 -80.90
N ALA A 5 21.16 -10.79 -81.84
CA ALA A 5 20.33 -11.96 -82.20
C ALA A 5 19.32 -12.39 -81.10
N SER A 6 18.07 -12.73 -81.37
CA SER A 6 17.27 -12.81 -82.60
C SER A 6 15.88 -13.31 -82.19
N LEU A 7 14.85 -12.54 -82.57
CA LEU A 7 13.61 -12.97 -83.23
C LEU A 7 12.64 -14.03 -82.64
N ARG A 8 11.36 -13.62 -82.77
CA ARG A 8 10.17 -14.34 -83.26
C ARG A 8 9.48 -15.28 -82.26
N GLN A 9 8.17 -15.47 -82.31
CA GLN A 9 6.99 -14.83 -82.94
C GLN A 9 5.84 -15.77 -82.53
N LEU A 10 4.67 -15.20 -82.24
CA LEU A 10 3.32 -15.72 -82.52
C LEU A 10 2.38 -15.67 -81.31
N ALA A 11 1.22 -15.10 -81.61
CA ALA A 11 0.03 -15.05 -80.80
C ALA A 11 -0.68 -16.42 -80.78
N SER A 12 -1.35 -16.74 -79.67
CA SER A 12 -2.69 -17.36 -79.62
C SER A 12 -3.07 -17.76 -78.19
N SER A 13 -4.17 -17.18 -77.72
CA SER A 13 -5.32 -17.79 -76.99
C SER A 13 -5.11 -18.73 -75.78
N SER A 14 -5.69 -18.29 -74.66
CA SER A 14 -6.53 -19.02 -73.69
C SER A 14 -5.98 -20.28 -72.99
N ILE A 15 -5.83 -20.19 -71.66
CA ILE A 15 -6.30 -21.16 -70.66
C ILE A 15 -6.45 -20.42 -69.33
N ALA A 16 -7.65 -20.45 -68.75
CA ALA A 16 -7.90 -20.03 -67.38
C ALA A 16 -7.31 -21.09 -66.44
N ILE A 17 -6.33 -20.70 -65.62
CA ILE A 17 -5.88 -21.48 -64.47
C ILE A 17 -6.53 -20.88 -63.24
N VAL A 18 -7.51 -21.59 -62.70
CA VAL A 18 -8.03 -21.38 -61.35
C VAL A 18 -6.91 -21.73 -60.39
N PHE A 19 -6.25 -20.71 -59.82
CA PHE A 19 -5.44 -20.91 -58.63
C PHE A 19 -6.40 -21.01 -57.44
N LEU A 20 -6.62 -22.24 -56.96
CA LEU A 20 -6.98 -22.46 -55.56
C LEU A 20 -5.85 -21.88 -54.71
N ALA A 21 -6.06 -20.68 -54.17
CA ALA A 21 -5.27 -20.21 -53.05
C ALA A 21 -5.64 -21.09 -51.85
N MET A 22 -4.75 -22.01 -51.49
CA MET A 22 -4.76 -22.62 -50.17
C MET A 22 -4.68 -21.51 -49.12
N PRO A 23 -5.42 -21.58 -48.00
CA PRO A 23 -5.24 -20.64 -46.92
C PRO A 23 -3.82 -20.84 -46.39
N LEU A 24 -2.97 -19.84 -46.58
CA LEU A 24 -1.71 -19.72 -45.88
C LEU A 24 -2.09 -19.61 -44.40
N ALA A 25 -1.79 -20.65 -43.63
CA ALA A 25 -2.00 -20.64 -42.18
C ALA A 25 -1.41 -19.35 -41.63
N ALA A 26 -2.28 -18.48 -41.11
CA ALA A 26 -1.85 -17.31 -40.35
C ALA A 26 -0.99 -17.86 -39.20
N GLN A 27 0.29 -17.53 -39.22
CA GLN A 27 1.15 -17.76 -38.07
C GLN A 27 0.60 -16.86 -36.97
N ASP A 28 0.03 -17.50 -35.95
CA ASP A 28 -0.25 -16.90 -34.65
C ASP A 28 1.04 -16.26 -34.12
N THR A 29 1.17 -14.96 -34.29
CA THR A 29 2.10 -14.14 -33.53
C THR A 29 1.33 -13.43 -32.42
N ALA A 30 0.65 -14.21 -31.57
CA ALA A 30 0.24 -13.73 -30.27
C ALA A 30 1.47 -13.80 -29.34
N LYS A 31 2.32 -12.78 -29.38
CA LYS A 31 3.17 -12.47 -28.23
C LYS A 31 2.25 -11.93 -27.14
N TYR A 32 1.72 -12.83 -26.31
CA TYR A 32 1.18 -12.45 -25.02
C TYR A 32 2.35 -11.92 -24.17
N SER A 33 2.47 -10.60 -24.09
CA SER A 33 3.11 -9.97 -22.94
C SER A 33 2.22 -10.27 -21.74
N SER A 34 2.69 -11.13 -20.84
CA SER A 34 2.01 -11.45 -19.59
C SER A 34 2.22 -10.30 -18.60
N GLY A 35 1.58 -9.16 -18.83
CA GLY A 35 1.37 -8.15 -17.79
C GLY A 35 0.36 -8.66 -16.76
N ALA A 36 0.50 -8.24 -15.50
CA ALA A 36 -0.53 -8.49 -14.49
C ALA A 36 -1.88 -7.94 -14.99
N PRO A 37 -3.02 -8.61 -14.71
CA PRO A 37 -4.32 -8.07 -15.10
C PRO A 37 -4.51 -6.73 -14.38
N MET A 38 -4.61 -5.65 -15.15
CA MET A 38 -4.89 -4.34 -14.60
C MET A 38 -6.31 -4.30 -14.01
N SER A 39 -6.43 -3.86 -12.77
CA SER A 39 -7.70 -3.75 -12.07
C SER A 39 -8.28 -2.33 -12.19
N VAL A 40 -9.59 -2.26 -12.38
CA VAL A 40 -10.34 -1.00 -12.25
C VAL A 40 -10.25 -0.53 -10.80
N ALA A 41 -9.91 0.74 -10.60
CA ALA A 41 -9.78 1.34 -9.29
C ALA A 41 -11.14 1.40 -8.59
N THR A 42 -11.15 1.13 -7.28
CA THR A 42 -12.36 1.22 -6.46
C THR A 42 -12.63 2.69 -6.11
N PRO A 43 -13.79 3.27 -6.48
CA PRO A 43 -14.09 4.65 -6.15
C PRO A 43 -14.23 4.91 -4.65
N ASP A 44 -13.83 6.11 -4.24
CA ASP A 44 -13.98 6.67 -2.90
C ASP A 44 -14.53 8.11 -2.98
N GLY A 45 -14.62 8.80 -1.85
CA GLY A 45 -15.12 10.17 -1.81
C GLY A 45 -16.59 10.30 -2.24
N TYR A 46 -16.95 11.45 -2.82
CA TYR A 46 -18.29 11.71 -3.32
C TYR A 46 -18.69 10.79 -4.48
N ALA A 47 -17.74 10.26 -5.24
CA ALA A 47 -18.02 9.26 -6.30
C ALA A 47 -18.66 7.95 -5.76
N THR A 48 -18.62 7.70 -4.44
CA THR A 48 -19.32 6.56 -3.81
C THR A 48 -20.81 6.79 -3.57
N LEU A 49 -21.27 8.04 -3.61
CA LEU A 49 -22.65 8.40 -3.31
C LEU A 49 -23.51 8.30 -4.57
N ASN A 50 -24.81 8.61 -4.45
CA ASN A 50 -25.75 8.60 -5.58
C ASN A 50 -25.80 7.27 -6.36
N GLY A 51 -25.65 6.13 -5.66
CA GLY A 51 -25.58 4.81 -6.28
C GLY A 51 -24.17 4.34 -6.66
N GLY A 52 -23.17 5.23 -6.54
CA GLY A 52 -21.76 4.93 -6.74
C GLY A 52 -21.31 4.96 -8.21
N THR A 53 -20.00 5.06 -8.42
CA THR A 53 -19.37 4.95 -9.73
C THR A 53 -18.92 3.51 -9.97
N THR A 54 -19.27 2.94 -11.12
CA THR A 54 -18.91 1.59 -11.56
C THR A 54 -18.26 1.58 -12.95
N GLY A 55 -18.33 2.69 -13.68
CA GLY A 55 -17.74 2.82 -15.02
C GLY A 55 -18.30 1.78 -15.99
N GLY A 56 -17.39 1.08 -16.68
CA GLY A 56 -17.71 -0.02 -17.59
C GLY A 56 -18.22 -1.30 -16.91
N GLY A 57 -18.17 -1.38 -15.58
CA GLY A 57 -18.55 -2.56 -14.81
C GLY A 57 -17.75 -3.80 -15.23
N GLU A 58 -18.46 -4.92 -15.39
CA GLU A 58 -17.88 -6.23 -15.77
C GLU A 58 -17.69 -6.41 -17.29
N ALA A 59 -17.76 -5.32 -18.07
CA ALA A 59 -17.54 -5.40 -19.51
C ALA A 59 -16.12 -5.91 -19.81
N GLN A 60 -16.00 -6.78 -20.82
CA GLN A 60 -14.69 -7.28 -21.24
C GLN A 60 -13.81 -6.12 -21.73
N PRO A 61 -12.54 -6.04 -21.29
CA PRO A 61 -11.64 -4.97 -21.72
C PRO A 61 -11.42 -4.95 -23.24
N ILE A 62 -11.41 -3.74 -23.80
CA ILE A 62 -11.08 -3.46 -25.20
C ILE A 62 -9.82 -2.61 -25.22
N THR A 63 -8.73 -3.15 -25.75
CA THR A 63 -7.49 -2.39 -25.94
C THR A 63 -7.58 -1.53 -27.20
N VAL A 64 -7.21 -0.25 -27.08
CA VAL A 64 -7.17 0.74 -28.15
C VAL A 64 -5.80 1.40 -28.20
N SER A 65 -5.22 1.49 -29.38
CA SER A 65 -3.91 2.11 -29.63
C SER A 65 -3.94 3.17 -30.75
N THR A 66 -5.15 3.58 -31.17
CA THR A 66 -5.35 4.63 -32.17
C THR A 66 -6.51 5.55 -31.81
N THR A 67 -6.47 6.77 -32.33
CA THR A 67 -7.50 7.79 -32.14
C THR A 67 -8.89 7.35 -32.59
N GLU A 68 -9.00 6.69 -33.75
CA GLU A 68 -10.27 6.21 -34.28
C GLU A 68 -10.86 5.09 -33.42
N ALA A 69 -10.02 4.15 -32.96
CA ALA A 69 -10.43 3.07 -32.09
C ALA A 69 -10.90 3.61 -30.73
N PHE A 70 -10.15 4.55 -30.16
CA PHE A 70 -10.51 5.23 -28.92
C PHE A 70 -11.86 5.96 -29.06
N LYS A 71 -12.01 6.83 -30.07
CA LYS A 71 -13.25 7.58 -30.32
C LYS A 71 -14.47 6.67 -30.49
N SER A 72 -14.29 5.54 -31.19
CA SER A 72 -15.34 4.54 -31.34
C SER A 72 -15.71 3.92 -29.99
N ALA A 73 -14.73 3.47 -29.21
CA ALA A 73 -14.93 2.75 -27.96
C ALA A 73 -15.53 3.60 -26.83
N VAL A 74 -15.20 4.89 -26.77
CA VAL A 74 -15.73 5.80 -25.75
C VAL A 74 -17.12 6.37 -26.10
N SER A 75 -17.58 6.20 -27.33
CA SER A 75 -18.87 6.71 -27.78
C SER A 75 -20.05 5.80 -27.42
N GLY A 76 -21.26 6.36 -27.44
CA GLY A 76 -22.50 5.61 -27.21
C GLY A 76 -22.74 5.21 -25.75
N ASP A 77 -23.87 4.55 -25.51
CA ASP A 77 -24.42 4.27 -24.16
C ASP A 77 -24.00 2.92 -23.57
N LYS A 78 -23.46 2.02 -24.39
CA LYS A 78 -23.06 0.67 -23.96
C LYS A 78 -21.92 0.72 -22.94
N PRO A 79 -22.02 0.02 -21.80
CA PRO A 79 -20.91 -0.08 -20.87
C PRO A 79 -19.66 -0.67 -21.51
N ALA A 80 -18.49 -0.07 -21.24
CA ALA A 80 -17.22 -0.53 -21.80
C ALA A 80 -16.04 -0.25 -20.87
N VAL A 81 -15.10 -1.19 -20.82
CA VAL A 81 -13.77 -1.02 -20.23
C VAL A 81 -12.78 -0.84 -21.37
N ILE A 82 -12.23 0.36 -21.52
CA ILE A 82 -11.29 0.77 -22.56
C ILE A 82 -9.89 0.83 -21.97
N VAL A 83 -8.98 0.02 -22.51
CA VAL A 83 -7.56 0.01 -22.17
C VAL A 83 -6.79 0.79 -23.24
N VAL A 84 -6.19 1.92 -22.88
CA VAL A 84 -5.40 2.76 -23.78
C VAL A 84 -3.96 2.25 -23.80
N ASP A 85 -3.50 1.75 -24.94
CA ASP A 85 -2.15 1.23 -25.14
C ASP A 85 -1.34 2.23 -25.98
N GLY A 86 -0.33 2.82 -25.35
CA GLY A 86 0.49 3.89 -25.92
C GLY A 86 -0.12 5.29 -25.86
N GLN A 87 0.50 6.22 -26.57
CA GLN A 87 0.17 7.64 -26.56
C GLN A 87 -0.26 8.12 -27.96
N PHE A 88 -1.40 8.81 -28.06
CA PHE A 88 -1.90 9.33 -29.33
C PHE A 88 -2.78 10.58 -29.17
N GLU A 89 -2.84 11.38 -30.23
CA GLU A 89 -3.61 12.63 -30.27
C GLU A 89 -5.10 12.36 -30.57
N ILE A 90 -5.95 12.62 -29.59
CA ILE A 90 -7.40 12.44 -29.70
C ILE A 90 -8.11 13.66 -30.31
N GLY A 91 -7.52 14.84 -30.20
CA GLY A 91 -8.27 16.09 -30.33
C GLY A 91 -9.39 16.16 -29.28
N SER A 92 -10.41 16.97 -29.51
CA SER A 92 -11.59 16.99 -28.62
C SER A 92 -12.50 15.77 -28.85
N VAL A 93 -12.85 15.05 -27.77
CA VAL A 93 -13.74 13.87 -27.81
C VAL A 93 -14.73 13.88 -26.64
N ASN A 94 -15.98 13.47 -26.89
CA ASN A 94 -16.97 13.27 -25.83
C ASN A 94 -17.00 11.78 -25.41
N VAL A 95 -17.02 11.54 -24.10
CA VAL A 95 -17.16 10.22 -23.49
C VAL A 95 -18.64 9.99 -23.18
N GLY A 96 -19.18 8.84 -23.63
CA GLY A 96 -20.53 8.39 -23.29
C GLY A 96 -20.62 7.84 -21.86
N PRO A 97 -21.81 7.47 -21.37
CA PRO A 97 -21.98 6.99 -20.01
C PRO A 97 -21.42 5.57 -19.83
N ASN A 98 -21.21 5.16 -18.57
CA ASN A 98 -20.80 3.81 -18.19
C ASN A 98 -19.46 3.39 -18.81
N LYS A 99 -18.45 4.24 -18.70
CA LYS A 99 -17.13 3.98 -19.30
C LYS A 99 -16.08 3.85 -18.22
N THR A 100 -15.21 2.86 -18.34
CA THR A 100 -13.91 2.85 -17.68
C THR A 100 -12.86 3.10 -18.74
N ILE A 101 -12.04 4.14 -18.59
CA ILE A 101 -10.92 4.43 -19.48
C ILE A 101 -9.65 4.34 -18.63
N MET A 102 -8.76 3.42 -18.97
CA MET A 102 -7.56 3.14 -18.19
C MET A 102 -6.35 2.99 -19.10
N GLY A 103 -5.19 3.53 -18.71
CA GLY A 103 -3.95 3.26 -19.43
C GLY A 103 -3.47 1.83 -19.23
N ALA A 104 -2.78 1.31 -20.26
CA ALA A 104 -2.15 -0.01 -20.28
C ALA A 104 -0.91 -0.10 -19.39
N ASP A 105 -0.20 1.01 -19.30
CA ASP A 105 1.08 1.20 -18.61
C ASP A 105 1.28 2.69 -18.31
N GLU A 106 2.44 3.04 -17.76
CA GLU A 106 2.82 4.42 -17.46
C GLU A 106 3.08 5.30 -18.70
N HIS A 107 3.12 4.70 -19.89
CA HIS A 107 3.27 5.40 -21.17
C HIS A 107 1.93 5.68 -21.87
N ALA A 108 0.83 5.14 -21.35
CA ALA A 108 -0.49 5.37 -21.89
C ALA A 108 -0.92 6.84 -21.72
N GLY A 109 -1.35 7.46 -22.81
CA GLY A 109 -1.75 8.87 -22.76
C GLY A 109 -2.57 9.38 -23.94
N LEU A 110 -3.27 10.48 -23.70
CA LEU A 110 -4.15 11.12 -24.69
C LEU A 110 -3.80 12.60 -24.76
N SER A 111 -3.58 13.10 -25.97
CA SER A 111 -3.15 14.48 -26.21
C SER A 111 -3.89 15.14 -27.38
N GLY A 112 -3.51 16.36 -27.73
CA GLY A 112 -4.00 17.09 -28.90
C GLY A 112 -5.37 17.75 -28.72
N GLY A 113 -6.05 17.54 -27.59
CA GLY A 113 -7.29 18.25 -27.23
C GLY A 113 -8.00 17.69 -26.00
N THR A 114 -9.21 18.16 -25.75
CA THR A 114 -9.95 17.88 -24.50
C THR A 114 -10.68 16.54 -24.49
N LEU A 115 -10.46 15.76 -23.42
CA LEU A 115 -11.33 14.64 -23.04
C LEU A 115 -12.57 15.17 -22.29
N LYS A 116 -13.74 15.13 -22.92
CA LYS A 116 -14.98 15.72 -22.40
C LYS A 116 -15.89 14.65 -21.81
N VAL A 117 -16.05 14.66 -20.49
CA VAL A 117 -16.96 13.76 -19.76
C VAL A 117 -18.25 14.51 -19.52
N LYS A 118 -19.29 14.18 -20.30
CA LYS A 118 -20.59 14.87 -20.28
C LYS A 118 -21.77 13.98 -19.88
N GLU A 119 -21.45 12.75 -19.54
CA GLU A 119 -22.39 11.68 -19.27
C GLU A 119 -21.93 10.93 -18.02
N ASP A 120 -22.87 10.28 -17.35
CA ASP A 120 -22.69 9.78 -15.99
C ASP A 120 -21.89 8.47 -15.92
N ASN A 121 -21.44 8.16 -14.70
CA ASN A 121 -20.83 6.87 -14.35
C ASN A 121 -19.57 6.57 -15.17
N VAL A 122 -18.53 7.39 -14.99
CA VAL A 122 -17.26 7.24 -15.72
C VAL A 122 -16.09 7.13 -14.74
N ILE A 123 -15.22 6.15 -15.01
CA ILE A 123 -13.92 5.97 -14.35
C ILE A 123 -12.82 6.33 -15.35
N ILE A 124 -11.90 7.20 -14.96
CA ILE A 124 -10.67 7.50 -15.70
C ILE A 124 -9.48 7.23 -14.79
N GLN A 125 -8.54 6.38 -15.23
CA GLN A 125 -7.37 6.08 -14.43
C GLN A 125 -6.08 5.85 -15.21
N ASN A 126 -4.93 6.02 -14.57
CA ASN A 126 -3.61 5.62 -15.12
C ASN A 126 -3.35 6.20 -16.52
N LEU A 127 -3.59 7.50 -16.72
CA LEU A 127 -3.39 8.14 -18.01
C LEU A 127 -2.56 9.41 -17.86
N THR A 128 -1.69 9.66 -18.82
CA THR A 128 -1.09 10.97 -19.05
C THR A 128 -1.96 11.75 -20.03
N LEU A 129 -2.45 12.92 -19.62
CA LEU A 129 -3.38 13.76 -20.36
C LEU A 129 -2.73 15.09 -20.68
N GLY A 130 -2.65 15.38 -21.98
CA GLY A 130 -2.00 16.56 -22.53
C GLY A 130 -0.78 16.23 -23.43
N PRO A 131 -0.24 17.23 -24.14
CA PRO A 131 -0.71 18.61 -24.18
C PRO A 131 -2.08 18.78 -24.86
N ALA A 132 -2.86 19.81 -24.50
CA ALA A 132 -4.21 20.02 -25.01
C ALA A 132 -4.48 21.45 -25.53
N ASP A 133 -5.29 21.57 -26.59
CA ASP A 133 -5.74 22.83 -27.21
C ASP A 133 -6.99 23.45 -26.55
N GLY A 134 -7.14 23.22 -25.24
CA GLY A 134 -8.19 23.70 -24.36
C GLY A 134 -7.95 23.08 -23.00
N ASP A 135 -9.00 22.66 -22.30
CA ASP A 135 -8.80 21.85 -21.11
C ASP A 135 -8.20 20.48 -21.48
N ALA A 136 -7.34 19.89 -20.66
CA ALA A 136 -6.93 18.49 -20.88
C ALA A 136 -8.11 17.54 -20.58
N MET A 137 -8.89 17.83 -19.53
CA MET A 137 -10.17 17.16 -19.24
C MET A 137 -11.23 18.15 -18.73
N GLU A 138 -12.47 18.02 -19.24
CA GLU A 138 -13.63 18.76 -18.74
C GLU A 138 -14.75 17.78 -18.37
N VAL A 139 -15.13 17.75 -17.09
CA VAL A 139 -16.34 17.08 -16.58
C VAL A 139 -17.47 18.10 -16.54
N SER A 140 -18.45 17.95 -17.42
CA SER A 140 -19.47 18.97 -17.67
C SER A 140 -20.89 18.42 -17.67
N GLY A 141 -21.65 18.67 -16.60
CA GLY A 141 -23.04 18.21 -16.45
C GLY A 141 -23.18 16.71 -16.25
N ALA A 142 -22.15 16.08 -15.69
CA ALA A 142 -22.10 14.64 -15.46
C ALA A 142 -22.05 14.32 -13.96
N GLU A 143 -22.68 13.21 -13.57
CA GLU A 143 -22.71 12.70 -12.21
C GLU A 143 -21.89 11.40 -12.07
N ASN A 144 -21.41 11.13 -10.85
CA ASN A 144 -20.73 9.88 -10.50
C ASN A 144 -19.45 9.62 -11.30
N ILE A 145 -18.47 10.51 -11.13
CA ILE A 145 -17.20 10.45 -11.88
C ILE A 145 -16.03 10.17 -10.94
N PHE A 146 -15.20 9.19 -11.30
CA PHE A 146 -13.98 8.87 -10.55
C PHE A 146 -12.74 9.02 -11.43
N ILE A 147 -11.87 9.95 -11.05
CA ILE A 147 -10.62 10.23 -11.75
C ILE A 147 -9.49 9.90 -10.77
N THR A 148 -8.61 8.97 -11.14
CA THR A 148 -7.52 8.58 -10.24
C THR A 148 -6.23 8.23 -10.95
N LYS A 149 -5.07 8.46 -10.34
CA LYS A 149 -3.77 8.04 -10.92
C LYS A 149 -3.52 8.59 -12.32
N CYS A 150 -4.01 9.79 -12.62
CA CYS A 150 -3.76 10.48 -13.90
C CYS A 150 -2.69 11.55 -13.72
N ALA A 151 -1.82 11.71 -14.72
CA ALA A 151 -0.97 12.87 -14.87
C ALA A 151 -1.62 13.84 -15.86
N PHE A 152 -1.70 15.11 -15.51
CA PHE A 152 -2.19 16.18 -16.38
C PHE A 152 -1.08 17.19 -16.61
N HIS A 153 -0.79 17.50 -17.87
CA HIS A 153 0.20 18.51 -18.20
C HIS A 153 -0.16 19.31 -19.45
N ASP A 154 0.36 20.53 -19.50
CA ASP A 154 0.31 21.45 -20.65
C ASP A 154 -1.07 21.59 -21.32
N SER A 155 -1.81 22.62 -20.95
CA SER A 155 -3.09 22.99 -21.55
C SER A 155 -3.08 24.44 -21.99
N SER A 156 -3.79 24.78 -23.08
CA SER A 156 -4.01 26.19 -23.42
C SER A 156 -5.00 26.89 -22.47
N ASP A 157 -5.82 26.12 -21.76
CA ASP A 157 -6.78 26.56 -20.72
C ASP A 157 -6.51 25.82 -19.39
N GLU A 158 -7.44 25.02 -18.84
CA GLU A 158 -7.25 24.31 -17.56
C GLU A 158 -6.80 22.84 -17.70
N LEU A 159 -6.05 22.30 -16.73
CA LEU A 159 -5.71 20.87 -16.76
C LEU A 159 -6.96 19.98 -16.55
N CYS A 160 -7.76 20.22 -15.50
CA CYS A 160 -8.97 19.45 -15.24
C CYS A 160 -10.08 20.28 -14.58
N SER A 161 -11.22 20.43 -15.24
CA SER A 161 -12.36 21.22 -14.75
C SER A 161 -13.60 20.37 -14.48
N VAL A 162 -14.33 20.68 -13.39
CA VAL A 162 -15.63 20.12 -13.01
C VAL A 162 -16.66 21.24 -12.99
N VAL A 163 -17.57 21.25 -13.96
CA VAL A 163 -18.38 22.44 -14.27
C VAL A 163 -19.80 22.08 -14.66
N ARG A 164 -20.70 23.07 -14.69
CA ARG A 164 -22.02 22.95 -15.31
C ARG A 164 -22.90 21.86 -14.69
N GLU A 165 -23.20 21.98 -13.40
CA GLU A 165 -24.04 21.05 -12.63
C GLU A 165 -23.47 19.64 -12.44
N SER A 166 -22.21 19.38 -12.83
CA SER A 166 -21.54 18.12 -12.50
C SER A 166 -21.60 17.84 -10.99
N ASP A 167 -21.74 16.58 -10.61
CA ASP A 167 -21.94 16.21 -9.22
C ASP A 167 -21.36 14.83 -8.87
N PHE A 168 -21.13 14.57 -7.59
CA PHE A 168 -20.59 13.29 -7.10
C PHE A 168 -19.27 12.90 -7.79
N VAL A 169 -18.29 13.80 -7.75
CA VAL A 169 -16.99 13.63 -8.42
C VAL A 169 -15.88 13.41 -7.39
N THR A 170 -14.99 12.46 -7.65
CA THR A 170 -13.74 12.32 -6.89
C THR A 170 -12.54 12.38 -7.83
N ILE A 171 -11.58 13.27 -7.53
CA ILE A 171 -10.29 13.39 -8.19
C ILE A 171 -9.21 13.03 -7.18
N SER A 172 -8.52 11.91 -7.39
CA SER A 172 -7.60 11.36 -6.41
C SER A 172 -6.27 10.93 -6.98
N TRP A 173 -5.17 11.06 -6.23
CA TRP A 173 -3.87 10.55 -6.68
C TRP A 173 -3.45 11.04 -8.09
N CYS A 174 -3.85 12.25 -8.48
CA CYS A 174 -3.49 12.84 -9.77
C CYS A 174 -2.32 13.82 -9.63
N LYS A 175 -1.42 13.85 -10.62
CA LYS A 175 -0.35 14.85 -10.72
C LYS A 175 -0.77 15.92 -11.72
N PHE A 176 -0.59 17.19 -11.35
CA PHE A 176 -0.85 18.36 -12.18
C PHE A 176 0.43 19.17 -12.31
N TYR A 177 0.91 19.40 -13.52
CA TYR A 177 2.13 20.16 -13.77
C TYR A 177 2.09 20.84 -15.14
N PHE A 178 3.03 21.75 -15.41
CA PHE A 178 3.27 22.28 -16.74
C PHE A 178 4.76 22.23 -17.01
N ASP A 179 5.14 21.59 -18.12
CA ASP A 179 6.51 21.66 -18.62
C ASP A 179 6.75 23.04 -19.24
N GLU A 180 5.74 23.57 -19.94
CA GLU A 180 5.75 24.91 -20.54
C GLU A 180 4.79 25.85 -19.80
N THR A 181 5.27 26.50 -18.75
CA THR A 181 4.43 27.45 -18.00
C THR A 181 4.12 28.73 -18.79
N HIS A 182 2.88 29.22 -18.71
CA HIS A 182 2.43 30.47 -19.31
C HIS A 182 1.43 31.19 -18.39
N SER A 183 0.93 32.36 -18.80
CA SER A 183 0.04 33.18 -17.97
C SER A 183 -1.31 32.52 -17.62
N HIS A 184 -1.69 31.46 -18.34
CA HIS A 184 -2.92 30.69 -18.16
C HIS A 184 -2.66 29.23 -17.72
N ALA A 185 -1.46 28.90 -17.24
CA ALA A 185 -1.14 27.53 -16.81
C ALA A 185 -1.88 27.18 -15.50
N PHE A 186 -3.16 26.80 -15.57
CA PHE A 186 -4.03 26.63 -14.41
C PHE A 186 -4.47 25.19 -14.19
N GLY A 187 -4.63 24.80 -12.92
CA GLY A 187 -5.02 23.45 -12.53
C GLY A 187 -6.45 23.10 -12.92
N GLY A 188 -7.43 23.90 -12.52
CA GLY A 188 -8.83 23.51 -12.73
C GLY A 188 -9.87 24.37 -12.03
N LEU A 189 -11.08 24.35 -12.59
CA LEU A 189 -12.27 24.96 -12.02
C LEU A 189 -13.18 23.93 -11.37
N ILE A 190 -13.82 24.32 -10.26
CA ILE A 190 -15.07 23.72 -9.77
C ILE A 190 -16.13 24.80 -9.85
N GLY A 191 -17.03 24.69 -10.83
CA GLY A 191 -17.96 25.76 -11.22
C GLY A 191 -17.29 26.86 -12.05
N ASN A 192 -17.83 27.18 -13.23
CA ASN A 192 -17.13 28.01 -14.22
C ASN A 192 -17.52 29.49 -14.26
N ARG A 193 -18.69 29.87 -13.76
CA ARG A 193 -19.16 31.26 -13.78
C ARG A 193 -19.87 31.63 -12.50
N ASP A 194 -19.80 32.89 -12.14
CA ASP A 194 -20.44 33.42 -10.92
C ASP A 194 -21.96 33.58 -11.11
N ASP A 195 -22.45 33.72 -12.36
CA ASP A 195 -23.87 33.86 -12.71
C ASP A 195 -24.56 32.53 -13.06
N ARG A 196 -23.88 31.39 -12.84
CA ARG A 196 -24.42 30.06 -13.11
C ARG A 196 -25.13 29.50 -11.89
N GLU A 197 -26.27 30.10 -11.57
CA GLU A 197 -27.06 29.74 -10.39
C GLU A 197 -27.56 28.29 -10.36
N SER A 198 -27.59 27.59 -11.51
CA SER A 198 -27.93 26.17 -11.59
C SER A 198 -26.92 25.26 -10.90
N ASP A 199 -25.68 25.74 -10.66
CA ASP A 199 -24.66 24.99 -9.93
C ASP A 199 -24.96 24.91 -8.40
N ARG A 200 -25.92 25.69 -7.88
CA ARG A 200 -26.30 25.64 -6.46
C ARG A 200 -26.84 24.27 -6.06
N GLY A 201 -26.30 23.70 -4.99
CA GLY A 201 -26.66 22.36 -4.51
C GLY A 201 -26.10 21.20 -5.35
N LYS A 202 -25.20 21.51 -6.30
CA LYS A 202 -24.41 20.56 -7.10
C LYS A 202 -22.92 20.72 -6.78
N LEU A 203 -22.04 20.16 -7.62
CA LEU A 203 -20.59 20.25 -7.49
C LEU A 203 -20.07 19.72 -6.14
N HIS A 204 -20.60 18.58 -5.69
CA HIS A 204 -20.00 17.81 -4.59
C HIS A 204 -18.75 17.10 -5.11
N VAL A 205 -17.58 17.66 -4.78
CA VAL A 205 -16.29 17.19 -5.31
C VAL A 205 -15.33 16.83 -4.18
N THR A 206 -14.75 15.65 -4.26
CA THR A 206 -13.64 15.21 -3.40
C THR A 206 -12.33 15.35 -4.14
N MET A 207 -11.34 15.97 -3.51
CA MET A 207 -9.97 16.05 -4.04
C MET A 207 -8.99 15.57 -2.98
N HIS A 208 -8.32 14.44 -3.21
CA HIS A 208 -7.32 13.96 -2.26
C HIS A 208 -6.09 13.31 -2.86
N HIS A 209 -4.97 13.36 -2.14
CA HIS A 209 -3.70 12.77 -2.59
C HIS A 209 -3.24 13.28 -3.96
N ASN A 210 -3.72 14.44 -4.39
CA ASN A 210 -3.28 15.06 -5.63
C ASN A 210 -1.99 15.84 -5.40
N TRP A 211 -1.14 15.88 -6.41
CA TRP A 211 0.10 16.63 -6.41
C TRP A 211 0.04 17.75 -7.45
N TYR A 212 0.03 19.00 -6.98
CA TYR A 212 0.22 20.18 -7.82
C TYR A 212 1.69 20.57 -7.81
N ALA A 213 2.40 20.19 -8.87
CA ALA A 213 3.84 20.33 -9.00
C ALA A 213 4.22 21.60 -9.80
N GLU A 214 5.46 21.66 -10.28
CA GLU A 214 6.02 22.77 -11.04
C GLU A 214 5.13 23.25 -12.21
N GLY A 215 5.20 24.56 -12.47
CA GLY A 215 4.54 25.19 -13.63
C GLY A 215 3.07 25.58 -13.45
N VAL A 216 2.35 25.02 -12.47
CA VAL A 216 0.94 25.39 -12.20
C VAL A 216 0.84 26.77 -11.53
N ARG A 217 0.24 27.74 -12.23
CA ARG A 217 0.15 29.15 -11.80
C ARG A 217 -1.02 29.45 -10.85
N GLY A 218 -2.02 28.57 -10.81
CA GLY A 218 -3.11 28.62 -9.83
C GLY A 218 -4.37 27.88 -10.24
N ARG A 219 -5.48 28.16 -9.53
CA ARG A 219 -6.74 27.38 -9.62
C ARG A 219 -6.50 25.90 -9.27
N MET A 220 -6.16 25.61 -8.02
CA MET A 220 -5.81 24.27 -7.53
C MET A 220 -6.76 23.74 -6.43
N PRO A 221 -8.09 23.76 -6.58
CA PRO A 221 -8.91 24.34 -7.66
C PRO A 221 -9.31 25.80 -7.34
N ARG A 222 -9.98 26.48 -8.28
CA ARG A 222 -10.88 27.61 -7.93
C ARG A 222 -12.30 27.09 -7.82
N VAL A 223 -12.98 27.38 -6.71
CA VAL A 223 -14.32 26.86 -6.41
C VAL A 223 -15.38 27.96 -6.48
N ARG A 224 -16.54 27.63 -7.04
CA ARG A 224 -17.80 28.39 -7.01
C ARG A 224 -18.96 27.43 -6.74
N PHE A 225 -19.91 27.81 -5.89
CA PHE A 225 -21.11 27.06 -5.46
C PHE A 225 -20.89 25.71 -4.76
N GLY A 226 -19.86 24.95 -5.17
CA GLY A 226 -19.70 23.55 -4.80
C GLY A 226 -19.29 23.31 -3.35
N HIS A 227 -19.64 22.11 -2.89
CA HIS A 227 -19.20 21.54 -1.62
C HIS A 227 -17.97 20.67 -1.84
N VAL A 228 -16.80 21.29 -1.69
CA VAL A 228 -15.52 20.70 -2.09
C VAL A 228 -14.76 20.25 -0.86
N HIS A 229 -14.53 18.95 -0.74
CA HIS A 229 -13.72 18.36 0.32
C HIS A 229 -12.32 18.06 -0.22
N ILE A 230 -11.34 18.79 0.29
CA ILE A 230 -9.94 18.71 -0.08
C ILE A 230 -9.16 18.11 1.09
N TYR A 231 -8.51 16.96 0.91
CA TYR A 231 -7.65 16.40 1.95
C TYR A 231 -6.40 15.69 1.44
N ASN A 232 -5.31 15.68 2.22
CA ASN A 232 -4.05 15.04 1.82
C ASN A 232 -3.51 15.45 0.43
N ASN A 233 -3.81 16.64 -0.06
CA ASN A 233 -3.18 17.15 -1.28
C ASN A 233 -1.81 17.77 -0.98
N TYR A 234 -0.93 17.74 -1.96
CA TYR A 234 0.39 18.36 -1.90
C TYR A 234 0.53 19.46 -2.94
N TYR A 235 0.87 20.66 -2.47
CA TYR A 235 1.03 21.86 -3.27
C TYR A 235 2.49 22.30 -3.23
N ASN A 236 3.19 22.15 -4.34
CA ASN A 236 4.62 22.47 -4.45
C ASN A 236 4.94 23.06 -5.82
N SER A 237 4.29 24.19 -6.13
CA SER A 237 4.50 24.96 -7.36
C SER A 237 5.01 26.36 -7.01
N PRO A 238 6.34 26.58 -6.92
CA PRO A 238 6.90 27.78 -6.33
C PRO A 238 6.52 29.10 -7.03
N ASP A 239 6.32 29.04 -8.34
CA ASP A 239 5.92 30.19 -9.16
C ASP A 239 4.40 30.41 -9.20
N SER A 240 3.63 29.69 -8.39
CA SER A 240 2.19 29.88 -8.31
C SER A 240 1.81 31.28 -7.81
N GLY A 241 0.77 31.86 -8.42
CA GLY A 241 0.17 33.09 -7.91
C GLY A 241 -0.78 32.84 -6.74
N TYR A 242 -1.37 31.65 -6.67
CA TYR A 242 -2.16 31.10 -5.56
C TYR A 242 -2.46 29.62 -5.83
N CYS A 243 -2.73 28.81 -4.81
CA CYS A 243 -3.23 27.45 -5.01
C CYS A 243 -4.76 27.45 -5.07
N ILE A 244 -5.44 27.50 -3.92
CA ILE A 244 -6.91 27.37 -3.85
C ILE A 244 -7.60 28.73 -4.00
N GLY A 245 -8.58 28.82 -4.90
CA GLY A 245 -9.37 30.04 -5.10
C GLY A 245 -10.74 29.95 -4.45
N THR A 246 -11.05 30.85 -3.50
CA THR A 246 -12.39 31.00 -2.91
C THR A 246 -13.24 31.94 -3.77
N GLY A 247 -14.14 31.36 -4.56
CA GLY A 247 -15.01 32.08 -5.47
C GLY A 247 -16.43 32.26 -4.94
N PHE A 248 -17.36 32.49 -5.86
CA PHE A 248 -18.76 32.80 -5.59
C PHE A 248 -19.47 31.66 -4.84
N GLU A 249 -20.09 31.93 -3.68
CA GLU A 249 -20.87 30.95 -2.89
C GLU A 249 -20.17 29.58 -2.69
N CYS A 250 -18.83 29.55 -2.62
CA CYS A 250 -18.11 28.28 -2.48
C CYS A 250 -18.23 27.70 -1.07
N HIS A 251 -18.22 26.38 -0.90
CA HIS A 251 -18.09 25.73 0.40
C HIS A 251 -16.88 24.79 0.39
N ILE A 252 -15.76 25.22 0.97
CA ILE A 252 -14.49 24.48 0.93
C ILE A 252 -14.13 23.94 2.30
N ARG A 253 -14.05 22.61 2.43
CA ARG A 253 -13.47 21.94 3.59
C ARG A 253 -12.07 21.44 3.22
N LEU A 254 -11.03 21.97 3.86
CA LEU A 254 -9.63 21.67 3.57
C LEU A 254 -8.95 21.05 4.80
N GLU A 255 -8.51 19.79 4.74
CA GLU A 255 -7.82 19.17 5.88
C GLU A 255 -6.60 18.35 5.49
N ASN A 256 -5.67 18.14 6.44
CA ASN A 256 -4.54 17.22 6.28
C ASN A 256 -3.70 17.43 5.00
N SER A 257 -3.63 18.65 4.46
CA SER A 257 -2.92 18.94 3.20
C SER A 257 -1.62 19.71 3.43
N CYS A 258 -0.66 19.53 2.53
CA CYS A 258 0.70 20.06 2.64
C CYS A 258 0.96 21.13 1.58
N PHE A 259 1.42 22.30 2.01
CA PHE A 259 1.86 23.41 1.18
C PHE A 259 3.36 23.62 1.40
N GLU A 260 4.15 23.45 0.35
CA GLU A 260 5.61 23.60 0.38
C GLU A 260 6.06 24.59 -0.70
N GLU A 261 6.78 25.63 -0.30
CA GLU A 261 7.35 26.68 -1.17
C GLU A 261 6.32 27.39 -2.05
N VAL A 262 5.04 27.41 -1.66
CA VAL A 262 4.00 28.18 -2.35
C VAL A 262 3.68 29.46 -1.57
N LYS A 263 3.71 30.62 -2.25
CA LYS A 263 3.51 31.91 -1.59
C LYS A 263 2.11 32.11 -1.05
N THR A 264 1.09 31.62 -1.76
CA THR A 264 -0.32 31.87 -1.44
C THR A 264 -1.13 30.58 -1.49
N PRO A 265 -1.19 29.81 -0.39
CA PRO A 265 -1.97 28.58 -0.27
C PRO A 265 -3.44 28.72 -0.70
N TRP A 266 -4.08 29.84 -0.36
CA TRP A 266 -5.40 30.18 -0.87
C TRP A 266 -5.60 31.68 -0.98
N ARG A 267 -6.52 32.10 -1.87
CA ARG A 267 -6.80 33.52 -2.13
C ARG A 267 -8.25 33.76 -2.52
N GLU A 268 -8.77 34.88 -2.06
CA GLU A 268 -10.03 35.43 -2.53
C GLU A 268 -9.98 35.77 -4.02
N GLN A 269 -11.11 35.54 -4.69
CA GLN A 269 -11.30 35.94 -6.09
C GLN A 269 -12.07 37.25 -6.18
N LYS A 270 -12.00 37.92 -7.33
CA LYS A 270 -12.50 39.30 -7.49
C LYS A 270 -13.97 39.50 -7.08
N ILE A 271 -14.83 38.54 -7.42
CA ILE A 271 -16.11 38.33 -6.74
C ILE A 271 -15.90 37.02 -5.99
N GLY A 272 -15.63 37.16 -4.70
CA GLY A 272 -15.08 36.11 -3.87
C GLY A 272 -16.00 35.77 -2.71
N ALA A 273 -15.54 34.83 -1.89
CA ALA A 273 -16.31 34.30 -0.78
C ALA A 273 -16.90 35.37 0.15
N LEU A 274 -16.18 36.44 0.47
CA LEU A 274 -16.65 37.43 1.45
C LEU A 274 -17.85 38.27 0.96
N GLU A 275 -17.96 38.49 -0.35
CA GLU A 275 -19.04 39.30 -0.95
C GLU A 275 -20.21 38.45 -1.46
N SER A 276 -20.11 37.11 -1.37
CA SER A 276 -21.04 36.17 -2.00
C SER A 276 -21.34 34.95 -1.12
N ASP A 277 -21.32 35.10 0.20
CA ASP A 277 -21.64 34.03 1.15
C ASP A 277 -20.83 32.72 0.96
N GLY A 278 -19.61 32.84 0.43
CA GLY A 278 -18.67 31.72 0.33
C GLY A 278 -17.91 31.48 1.62
N GLU A 279 -17.50 30.24 1.83
CA GLU A 279 -16.86 29.75 3.05
C GLU A 279 -15.67 28.84 2.72
N ILE A 280 -14.62 28.97 3.52
CA ILE A 280 -13.53 28.01 3.59
C ILE A 280 -13.23 27.72 5.06
N GLY A 281 -13.02 26.46 5.37
CA GLY A 281 -12.62 26.00 6.69
C GLY A 281 -11.49 25.01 6.55
N TRP A 282 -10.50 25.12 7.42
CA TRP A 282 -9.33 24.26 7.40
C TRP A 282 -8.88 23.71 8.76
N GLU A 283 -8.31 22.50 8.74
CA GLU A 283 -7.73 21.84 9.91
C GLU A 283 -6.47 21.04 9.52
N ASN A 284 -5.49 20.95 10.43
CA ASN A 284 -4.32 20.08 10.30
C ASN A 284 -3.53 20.23 8.99
N LEU A 285 -3.09 21.45 8.67
CA LEU A 285 -2.31 21.74 7.46
C LEU A 285 -0.81 21.83 7.77
N ALA A 286 0.03 21.42 6.83
CA ALA A 286 1.47 21.65 6.88
C ALA A 286 1.85 22.80 5.96
N PHE A 287 2.67 23.71 6.47
CA PHE A 287 3.22 24.83 5.73
C PHE A 287 4.74 24.83 5.86
N GLN A 288 5.43 24.82 4.73
CA GLN A 288 6.88 24.98 4.65
C GLN A 288 7.17 26.07 3.61
N GLY A 289 7.85 27.16 4.01
CA GLY A 289 8.14 28.27 3.09
C GLY A 289 6.90 29.03 2.59
N CYS A 290 5.75 28.92 3.27
CA CYS A 290 4.48 29.50 2.86
C CYS A 290 3.99 30.60 3.82
N GLU A 291 3.27 31.60 3.30
CA GLU A 291 2.49 32.52 4.13
C GLU A 291 1.08 31.95 4.33
N VAL A 292 0.60 31.89 5.58
CA VAL A 292 -0.77 31.43 5.88
C VAL A 292 -1.74 32.60 5.66
N PRO A 293 -2.64 32.56 4.65
CA PRO A 293 -3.55 33.67 4.39
C PRO A 293 -4.62 33.79 5.49
N THR A 294 -4.85 35.00 6.01
CA THR A 294 -5.78 35.30 7.11
C THR A 294 -6.94 36.22 6.70
N TYR A 295 -7.18 36.41 5.40
CA TYR A 295 -8.19 37.37 4.91
C TYR A 295 -9.65 36.91 5.20
N ILE A 296 -9.86 35.61 5.43
CA ILE A 296 -11.17 35.01 5.72
C ILE A 296 -11.09 34.20 7.02
N GLU A 297 -12.18 34.20 7.78
CA GLU A 297 -12.30 33.42 9.01
C GLU A 297 -12.26 31.92 8.71
N ASN A 298 -11.58 31.15 9.55
CA ASN A 298 -11.60 29.69 9.46
C ASN A 298 -12.98 29.16 9.89
N LYS A 299 -13.80 28.71 8.93
CA LYS A 299 -15.13 28.13 9.17
C LYS A 299 -15.11 26.63 9.42
N PHE A 300 -13.99 26.04 9.84
CA PHE A 300 -13.91 24.59 9.97
C PHE A 300 -14.82 24.03 11.10
N PRO A 301 -15.58 22.95 10.85
CA PRO A 301 -15.84 22.36 9.55
C PRO A 301 -16.94 23.13 8.78
N VAL A 302 -16.71 23.48 7.51
CA VAL A 302 -17.73 24.14 6.67
C VAL A 302 -18.95 23.23 6.48
N PHE A 303 -18.69 21.95 6.26
CA PHE A 303 -19.69 20.89 6.21
C PHE A 303 -19.08 19.58 6.71
N LYS A 304 -19.93 18.58 6.93
CA LYS A 304 -19.52 17.20 7.21
C LYS A 304 -19.63 16.37 5.93
N PRO A 305 -18.54 15.72 5.45
CA PRO A 305 -18.62 14.84 4.28
C PRO A 305 -19.67 13.74 4.49
N ALA A 306 -20.46 13.46 3.45
CA ALA A 306 -21.54 12.47 3.48
C ALA A 306 -21.06 11.02 3.22
N TYR A 307 -19.76 10.81 3.07
CA TYR A 307 -19.10 9.53 2.86
C TYR A 307 -18.06 9.25 3.96
N VAL A 308 -17.68 7.99 4.11
CA VAL A 308 -16.60 7.58 5.02
C VAL A 308 -15.26 7.82 4.35
N PHE A 309 -14.33 8.44 5.06
CA PHE A 309 -12.96 8.62 4.61
C PHE A 309 -12.00 8.49 5.80
N LYS A 310 -10.73 8.21 5.49
CA LYS A 310 -9.62 8.24 6.43
C LYS A 310 -8.55 9.13 5.82
N ALA A 311 -8.25 10.26 6.47
CA ALA A 311 -7.14 11.10 6.07
C ALA A 311 -5.83 10.54 6.63
N ASP A 312 -4.79 10.51 5.81
CA ASP A 312 -3.41 10.24 6.22
C ASP A 312 -2.85 11.42 7.02
N ARG A 313 -1.77 11.19 7.75
CA ARG A 313 -1.13 12.27 8.51
C ARG A 313 -0.54 13.29 7.55
N VAL A 314 -0.71 14.57 7.87
CA VAL A 314 -0.24 15.66 7.02
C VAL A 314 1.26 15.62 6.74
N SER A 315 2.06 15.06 7.67
CA SER A 315 3.50 14.85 7.51
C SER A 315 3.87 13.82 6.44
N ASP A 316 2.98 12.86 6.18
CA ASP A 316 3.26 11.73 5.27
C ASP A 316 2.82 12.05 3.84
N VAL A 317 1.95 13.06 3.67
CA VAL A 317 1.36 13.46 2.39
C VAL A 317 2.40 13.64 1.30
N LYS A 318 3.47 14.42 1.56
CA LYS A 318 4.52 14.65 0.57
C LYS A 318 5.14 13.33 0.11
N GLY A 319 5.55 12.47 1.04
CA GLY A 319 6.15 11.18 0.70
C GLY A 319 5.21 10.26 -0.06
N LEU A 320 3.93 10.21 0.34
CA LEU A 320 2.92 9.38 -0.31
C LEU A 320 2.66 9.81 -1.75
N VAL A 321 2.45 11.12 -1.98
CA VAL A 321 2.06 11.62 -3.30
C VAL A 321 3.22 11.77 -4.28
N THR A 322 4.46 11.94 -3.80
CA THR A 322 5.65 12.05 -4.69
C THR A 322 6.34 10.71 -4.93
N ASP A 323 5.79 9.61 -4.42
CA ASP A 323 6.36 8.28 -4.67
C ASP A 323 6.31 7.96 -6.18
N PRO A 324 7.45 7.65 -6.83
CA PRO A 324 7.51 7.48 -8.27
C PRO A 324 6.71 6.27 -8.79
N ASN A 325 6.44 5.28 -7.93
CA ASN A 325 5.87 4.00 -8.34
C ASN A 325 4.44 3.78 -7.84
N ARG A 326 3.99 4.56 -6.88
CA ARG A 326 2.63 4.44 -6.32
C ARG A 326 2.01 5.77 -5.91
N GLY A 327 2.70 6.89 -6.16
CA GLY A 327 2.26 8.22 -5.80
C GLY A 327 1.18 8.77 -6.73
N ALA A 328 1.16 10.09 -6.87
CA ALA A 328 0.23 10.79 -7.74
C ALA A 328 0.73 10.78 -9.19
N GLY A 329 -0.20 10.66 -10.15
CA GLY A 329 0.13 10.59 -11.58
C GLY A 329 0.02 9.19 -12.18
N ASN A 330 0.30 9.08 -13.48
CA ASN A 330 0.36 7.80 -14.18
C ASN A 330 1.66 7.07 -13.81
N CYS A 331 1.64 6.36 -12.69
CA CYS A 331 2.78 5.63 -12.12
C CYS A 331 2.52 4.11 -12.10
N LEU A 332 1.91 3.56 -13.14
CA LEU A 332 1.76 2.11 -13.26
C LEU A 332 3.16 1.46 -13.20
N PRO A 333 3.37 0.40 -12.39
CA PRO A 333 4.66 -0.27 -12.35
C PRO A 333 4.94 -0.94 -13.70
N GLN A 334 6.14 -0.71 -14.25
CA GLN A 334 6.60 -1.41 -15.44
C GLN A 334 6.54 -2.93 -15.23
N SER A 335 5.98 -3.65 -16.20
CA SER A 335 6.30 -5.07 -16.36
C SER A 335 7.73 -5.16 -16.91
N GLU A 336 8.72 -5.38 -16.05
CA GLU A 336 10.12 -5.44 -16.48
C GLU A 336 10.33 -6.50 -17.58
N SER A 337 10.78 -6.04 -18.75
CA SER A 337 11.54 -6.88 -19.68
C SER A 337 12.96 -7.02 -19.14
N SER A 338 13.40 -8.26 -18.96
CA SER A 338 14.79 -8.61 -18.66
C SER A 338 15.77 -7.92 -19.60
N ASP A 339 16.84 -7.38 -19.03
CA ASP A 339 18.08 -6.86 -19.67
C ASP A 339 18.12 -5.35 -19.92
N ALA A 340 18.50 -4.57 -18.89
CA ALA A 340 19.66 -3.66 -18.92
C ALA A 340 19.78 -2.84 -17.62
N ASP A 341 21.00 -2.79 -17.07
CA ASP A 341 21.42 -1.93 -15.96
C ASP A 341 20.96 -0.47 -16.11
N MET A 342 20.16 0.04 -15.18
CA MET A 342 20.17 1.44 -14.70
C MET A 342 19.39 1.56 -13.37
N ASP A 343 20.05 2.16 -12.39
CA ASP A 343 19.65 2.54 -11.04
C ASP A 343 18.14 2.84 -10.79
N ASP A 344 17.50 1.89 -10.11
CA ASP A 344 16.15 1.91 -9.52
C ASP A 344 16.17 2.60 -8.15
N LYS A 345 15.28 3.58 -7.94
CA LYS A 345 14.86 4.02 -6.61
C LYS A 345 13.34 4.21 -6.56
N GLY A 346 12.63 3.09 -6.58
CA GLY A 346 11.24 3.05 -6.14
C GLY A 346 10.65 1.66 -5.93
N VAL A 347 11.35 0.57 -6.25
CA VAL A 347 11.18 -0.74 -5.59
C VAL A 347 12.34 -0.94 -4.59
N ASP A 348 12.75 0.13 -3.91
CA ASP A 348 14.02 0.17 -3.18
C ASP A 348 13.94 -0.45 -1.76
N SER A 349 12.92 -1.26 -1.47
CA SER A 349 12.89 -2.01 -0.21
C SER A 349 13.23 -3.48 -0.46
N THR A 350 14.51 -3.80 -0.31
CA THR A 350 14.98 -5.19 -0.15
C THR A 350 14.56 -5.79 1.20
N LYS A 351 13.88 -5.02 2.07
CA LYS A 351 13.50 -5.46 3.40
C LYS A 351 12.54 -6.65 3.31
N PRO A 352 12.79 -7.72 4.09
CA PRO A 352 11.83 -8.80 4.24
C PRO A 352 10.51 -8.26 4.81
N ARG A 353 9.39 -8.67 4.18
CA ARG A 353 8.03 -8.32 4.63
C ARG A 353 7.60 -9.28 5.72
N VAL A 354 7.24 -8.76 6.90
CA VAL A 354 6.96 -9.58 8.08
C VAL A 354 5.57 -9.34 8.67
N VAL A 355 4.92 -10.44 9.05
CA VAL A 355 3.71 -10.51 9.87
C VAL A 355 4.10 -11.14 11.19
N MET A 356 3.93 -10.44 12.30
CA MET A 356 4.26 -10.95 13.64
C MET A 356 2.98 -11.32 14.37
N MET A 357 2.88 -12.55 14.87
CA MET A 357 1.66 -13.04 15.52
C MET A 357 1.95 -13.80 16.82
N SER A 358 1.40 -13.30 17.93
CA SER A 358 1.53 -13.84 19.29
C SER A 358 0.26 -13.55 20.09
N ASP A 359 0.05 -14.14 21.27
CA ASP A 359 -0.88 -13.61 22.27
C ASP A 359 -0.46 -12.27 22.88
N PHE A 360 0.80 -11.85 22.69
CA PHE A 360 1.40 -10.60 23.15
C PHE A 360 0.88 -10.20 24.55
N PRO A 361 1.52 -10.67 25.61
CA PRO A 361 1.01 -10.46 26.96
C PRO A 361 1.09 -8.98 27.37
N PRO A 362 0.35 -8.57 28.42
CA PRO A 362 0.44 -7.19 28.90
C PRO A 362 1.81 -6.91 29.54
N ILE A 363 2.20 -5.64 29.58
CA ILE A 363 3.36 -5.18 30.35
C ILE A 363 3.20 -5.60 31.82
N GLY A 364 4.24 -6.21 32.39
CA GLY A 364 4.22 -6.76 33.75
C GLY A 364 3.61 -8.16 33.87
N VAL A 365 3.50 -8.89 32.76
CA VAL A 365 3.11 -10.31 32.72
C VAL A 365 3.91 -11.19 33.68
N VAL A 366 3.23 -12.19 34.25
CA VAL A 366 3.84 -13.19 35.12
C VAL A 366 3.39 -14.60 34.75
N LYS A 367 4.30 -15.58 34.82
CA LYS A 367 3.98 -17.00 34.53
C LYS A 367 2.96 -17.64 35.49
N SER A 368 2.86 -17.13 36.72
CA SER A 368 1.99 -17.68 37.77
C SER A 368 1.81 -16.69 38.93
N GLY A 369 0.89 -17.00 39.85
CA GLY A 369 0.62 -16.20 41.04
C GLY A 369 -0.85 -15.79 41.17
N ASN A 370 -1.16 -15.02 42.21
CA ASN A 370 -2.51 -14.54 42.48
C ASN A 370 -2.80 -13.22 41.75
N VAL A 371 -2.76 -13.26 40.41
CA VAL A 371 -3.09 -12.15 39.50
C VAL A 371 -4.25 -12.55 38.58
N PRO A 372 -4.96 -11.60 37.95
CA PRO A 372 -5.96 -11.90 36.91
C PRO A 372 -5.37 -12.76 35.79
N ASN A 373 -6.17 -13.64 35.18
CA ASN A 373 -5.68 -14.51 34.10
C ASN A 373 -5.17 -13.72 32.89
N THR A 374 -5.69 -12.52 32.64
CA THR A 374 -5.19 -11.61 31.60
C THR A 374 -3.75 -11.14 31.84
N MET A 375 -3.20 -11.32 33.05
CA MET A 375 -1.80 -11.01 33.40
C MET A 375 -0.91 -12.27 33.40
N LYS A 376 -1.47 -13.44 33.07
CA LYS A 376 -0.74 -14.72 33.05
C LYS A 376 -0.51 -15.14 31.60
N SER A 377 0.70 -14.92 31.13
CA SER A 377 1.21 -15.60 29.94
C SER A 377 2.70 -15.93 30.11
N ASP A 378 3.36 -16.36 29.04
CA ASP A 378 4.80 -16.45 28.97
C ASP A 378 5.40 -15.04 28.83
N PRO A 379 6.32 -14.61 29.71
CA PRO A 379 6.94 -13.30 29.56
C PRO A 379 7.93 -13.19 28.40
N ASP A 380 8.32 -14.29 27.74
CA ASP A 380 9.29 -14.24 26.64
C ASP A 380 8.75 -13.54 25.38
N ASP A 381 7.45 -13.61 25.08
CA ASP A 381 6.82 -12.82 24.02
C ASP A 381 7.04 -11.29 24.23
N MET A 382 7.03 -10.83 25.48
CA MET A 382 7.36 -9.43 25.82
C MET A 382 8.85 -9.14 25.63
N GLN A 383 9.73 -10.12 25.92
CA GLN A 383 11.16 -9.98 25.62
C GLN A 383 11.39 -9.89 24.10
N SER A 384 10.72 -10.76 23.33
CA SER A 384 10.84 -10.85 21.88
C SER A 384 10.27 -9.64 21.15
N ILE A 385 9.13 -9.07 21.58
CA ILE A 385 8.60 -7.85 20.95
C ILE A 385 9.51 -6.63 21.18
N VAL A 386 10.13 -6.51 22.36
CA VAL A 386 11.09 -5.43 22.63
C VAL A 386 12.29 -5.55 21.70
N ARG A 387 12.87 -6.75 21.54
CA ARG A 387 13.97 -6.94 20.57
C ARG A 387 13.48 -6.69 19.14
N PHE A 388 12.34 -7.22 18.74
CA PHE A 388 11.80 -7.05 17.39
C PHE A 388 11.65 -5.57 17.01
N LEU A 389 11.09 -4.76 17.90
CA LEU A 389 10.92 -3.32 17.67
C LEU A 389 12.25 -2.59 17.50
N LEU A 390 13.31 -3.04 18.17
CA LEU A 390 14.67 -2.55 17.97
C LEU A 390 15.31 -3.00 16.65
N TYR A 391 14.75 -3.97 15.95
CA TYR A 391 15.16 -4.39 14.60
C TYR A 391 14.19 -3.96 13.50
N SER A 392 13.12 -3.25 13.86
CA SER A 392 12.03 -2.91 12.94
C SER A 392 12.43 -1.96 11.80
N ASN A 393 13.57 -1.26 11.91
CA ASN A 393 14.14 -0.50 10.80
C ASN A 393 14.58 -1.40 9.63
N GLU A 394 14.87 -2.68 9.86
CA GLU A 394 15.39 -3.59 8.83
C GLU A 394 14.33 -4.45 8.17
N LEU A 395 13.10 -4.41 8.68
CA LEU A 395 12.00 -5.25 8.25
C LEU A 395 10.83 -4.37 7.80
N GLU A 396 10.12 -4.78 6.76
CA GLU A 396 8.85 -4.16 6.41
C GLU A 396 7.74 -4.79 7.26
N VAL A 397 7.34 -4.12 8.32
CA VAL A 397 6.31 -4.61 9.25
C VAL A 397 4.93 -4.46 8.62
N GLU A 398 4.43 -5.52 8.00
CA GLU A 398 3.11 -5.55 7.36
C GLU A 398 1.97 -5.55 8.37
N THR A 399 2.17 -6.23 9.52
CA THR A 399 1.20 -6.24 10.62
C THR A 399 1.75 -6.85 11.90
N LEU A 400 1.20 -6.39 13.03
CA LEU A 400 1.31 -7.01 14.35
C LEU A 400 -0.06 -7.58 14.76
N ILE A 401 -0.12 -8.88 15.05
CA ILE A 401 -1.38 -9.59 15.30
C ILE A 401 -1.42 -10.12 16.72
N ALA A 402 -2.42 -9.69 17.49
CA ALA A 402 -2.79 -10.39 18.72
C ALA A 402 -3.62 -11.63 18.37
N SER A 403 -3.10 -12.82 18.67
CA SER A 403 -3.71 -14.13 18.41
C SER A 403 -3.88 -14.91 19.71
N ALA A 404 -4.34 -16.15 19.64
CA ALA A 404 -4.33 -17.05 20.78
C ALA A 404 -2.91 -17.58 21.04
N GLY A 405 -2.53 -17.72 22.32
CA GLY A 405 -1.22 -18.16 22.77
C GLY A 405 -1.24 -18.45 24.28
N THR A 406 -0.19 -19.10 24.78
CA THR A 406 -0.03 -19.86 26.04
C THR A 406 -0.95 -19.47 27.24
N PHE A 407 -1.28 -20.45 28.08
CA PHE A 407 -2.09 -20.32 29.30
C PHE A 407 -3.54 -19.88 29.08
N ALA A 408 -3.78 -18.58 28.87
CA ALA A 408 -5.13 -18.01 28.75
C ALA A 408 -5.74 -18.25 27.35
N MET A 409 -4.90 -18.35 26.31
CA MET A 409 -5.34 -18.44 24.91
C MET A 409 -6.30 -17.29 24.57
N GLU A 410 -5.94 -16.07 24.97
CA GLU A 410 -6.70 -14.85 24.71
C GLU A 410 -5.91 -13.92 23.79
N ALA A 411 -6.61 -13.16 22.94
CA ALA A 411 -6.02 -12.20 22.03
C ALA A 411 -6.42 -10.79 22.46
N HIS A 412 -5.45 -9.95 22.83
CA HIS A 412 -5.70 -8.58 23.30
C HIS A 412 -4.78 -7.59 22.59
N LYS A 413 -5.22 -6.97 21.49
CA LYS A 413 -4.40 -6.02 20.73
C LYS A 413 -3.94 -4.82 21.56
N LYS A 414 -4.72 -4.44 22.60
CA LYS A 414 -4.35 -3.40 23.56
C LYS A 414 -2.98 -3.65 24.23
N ASN A 415 -2.55 -4.90 24.36
CA ASN A 415 -1.27 -5.22 24.96
C ASN A 415 -0.12 -4.81 24.03
N ILE A 416 -0.25 -5.11 22.72
CA ILE A 416 0.68 -4.62 21.68
C ILE A 416 0.70 -3.09 21.68
N LEU A 417 -0.48 -2.46 21.68
CA LEU A 417 -0.58 -0.98 21.70
C LEU A 417 0.14 -0.38 22.91
N GLY A 418 0.03 -1.00 24.10
CA GLY A 418 0.75 -0.55 25.29
C GLY A 418 2.27 -0.64 25.15
N VAL A 419 2.81 -1.65 24.46
CA VAL A 419 4.25 -1.72 24.15
C VAL A 419 4.63 -0.64 23.12
N LEU A 420 3.78 -0.39 22.13
CA LEU A 420 4.01 0.67 21.14
C LEU A 420 4.00 2.07 21.77
N ASP A 421 3.27 2.29 22.86
CA ASP A 421 3.33 3.52 23.65
C ASP A 421 4.70 3.71 24.30
N GLU A 422 5.39 2.64 24.69
CA GLU A 422 6.77 2.72 25.19
C GLU A 422 7.80 2.87 24.06
N TYR A 423 7.54 2.24 22.91
CA TYR A 423 8.34 2.41 21.69
C TYR A 423 8.34 3.87 21.20
N GLU A 424 7.17 4.52 21.20
CA GLU A 424 7.03 5.92 20.78
C GLU A 424 7.95 6.86 21.58
N LYS A 425 8.11 6.61 22.88
CA LYS A 425 8.95 7.41 23.76
C LYS A 425 10.44 7.34 23.41
N VAL A 426 10.89 6.26 22.78
CA VAL A 426 12.30 6.08 22.36
C VAL A 426 12.51 6.30 20.86
N HIS A 427 11.44 6.33 20.05
CA HIS A 427 11.51 6.42 18.59
C HIS A 427 12.31 7.63 18.08
N ALA A 428 12.21 8.78 18.75
CA ALA A 428 12.98 9.97 18.37
C ALA A 428 14.49 9.74 18.45
N ASN A 429 14.97 8.95 19.41
CA ASN A 429 16.39 8.60 19.54
C ASN A 429 16.77 7.53 18.50
N LEU A 430 15.97 6.48 18.36
CA LEU A 430 16.18 5.40 17.37
C LEU A 430 16.34 5.98 15.96
N LYS A 431 15.46 6.91 15.58
CA LYS A 431 15.49 7.59 14.27
C LYS A 431 16.77 8.37 13.99
N THR A 432 17.52 8.78 15.03
CA THR A 432 18.82 9.45 14.83
C THR A 432 19.93 8.50 14.39
N HIS A 433 19.81 7.21 14.72
CA HIS A 433 20.77 6.17 14.33
C HIS A 433 20.41 5.54 13.00
N ASP A 434 19.12 5.36 12.74
CA ASP A 434 18.61 4.90 11.45
C ASP A 434 17.27 5.57 11.12
N PRO A 435 17.14 6.34 10.03
CA PRO A 435 15.88 7.02 9.68
C PRO A 435 14.73 6.06 9.35
N ASP A 436 15.02 4.77 9.10
CA ASP A 436 14.07 3.79 8.62
C ASP A 436 13.24 3.11 9.71
N TYR A 437 13.47 3.43 10.99
CA TYR A 437 12.59 2.96 12.05
C TYR A 437 11.13 3.39 11.78
N PRO A 438 10.18 2.45 11.77
CA PRO A 438 8.78 2.75 11.55
C PRO A 438 8.21 3.58 12.71
N THR A 439 7.38 4.57 12.41
CA THR A 439 6.72 5.32 13.48
C THR A 439 5.78 4.43 14.29
N ALA A 440 5.62 4.73 15.59
CA ALA A 440 4.67 4.03 16.44
C ALA A 440 3.24 4.05 15.86
N ASP A 441 2.80 5.17 15.29
CA ASP A 441 1.48 5.27 14.63
C ASP A 441 1.33 4.33 13.43
N HIS A 442 2.38 4.19 12.63
CA HIS A 442 2.37 3.24 11.52
C HIS A 442 2.16 1.82 12.06
N LEU A 443 2.96 1.41 13.06
CA LEU A 443 2.83 0.09 13.70
C LEU A 443 1.44 -0.12 14.30
N ARG A 444 0.86 0.89 14.97
CA ARG A 444 -0.53 0.84 15.49
C ARG A 444 -1.56 0.67 14.37
N SER A 445 -1.36 1.34 13.24
CA SER A 445 -2.29 1.30 12.10
C SER A 445 -2.36 -0.07 11.41
N VAL A 446 -1.31 -0.87 11.58
CA VAL A 446 -1.21 -2.25 11.10
C VAL A 446 -1.26 -3.26 12.26
N THR A 447 -1.78 -2.87 13.42
CA THR A 447 -1.98 -3.78 14.56
C THR A 447 -3.43 -4.28 14.59
N PHE A 448 -3.63 -5.59 14.49
CA PHE A 448 -4.96 -6.21 14.39
C PHE A 448 -5.21 -7.25 15.48
N GLU A 449 -6.49 -7.41 15.83
CA GLU A 449 -6.93 -8.44 16.80
C GLU A 449 -7.49 -9.68 16.08
N GLY A 450 -6.98 -10.84 16.45
CA GLY A 450 -7.47 -12.15 16.07
C GLY A 450 -8.67 -12.60 16.92
N LYS A 451 -9.07 -13.85 16.76
CA LYS A 451 -10.11 -14.49 17.57
C LYS A 451 -9.51 -15.56 18.47
N ALA A 452 -9.91 -15.55 19.74
CA ALA A 452 -9.38 -16.42 20.78
C ALA A 452 -10.44 -16.67 21.88
N ASN A 453 -10.05 -17.17 23.06
CA ASN A 453 -11.00 -17.53 24.13
C ASN A 453 -11.86 -16.35 24.60
N ASN A 454 -11.29 -15.15 24.68
CA ASN A 454 -12.00 -13.91 25.01
C ASN A 454 -13.02 -13.49 23.94
N HIS A 455 -13.01 -14.13 22.77
CA HIS A 455 -13.94 -13.94 21.67
C HIS A 455 -14.92 -15.11 21.49
N GLY A 456 -14.95 -16.05 22.44
CA GLY A 456 -15.83 -17.23 22.40
C GLY A 456 -15.33 -18.37 21.50
N VAL A 457 -14.12 -18.29 20.97
CA VAL A 457 -13.46 -19.38 20.24
C VAL A 457 -12.64 -20.18 21.25
N ASN A 458 -13.05 -21.41 21.56
CA ASN A 458 -12.42 -22.25 22.58
C ASN A 458 -11.11 -22.87 22.06
N VAL A 459 -10.02 -22.10 22.08
CA VAL A 459 -8.67 -22.53 21.68
C VAL A 459 -7.94 -23.12 22.89
N LYS A 460 -7.36 -24.31 22.72
CA LYS A 460 -6.54 -24.99 23.72
C LYS A 460 -5.09 -25.02 23.29
N TRP A 461 -4.23 -24.69 24.24
CA TRP A 461 -2.80 -24.70 24.04
C TRP A 461 -2.24 -26.12 23.90
N GLY A 462 -1.48 -26.33 22.83
CA GLY A 462 -0.66 -27.52 22.62
C GLY A 462 -1.20 -28.51 21.60
N ARG A 463 -0.37 -29.51 21.31
CA ARG A 463 -0.65 -30.56 20.33
C ARG A 463 -1.79 -31.48 20.75
N ASP A 464 -2.64 -31.84 19.77
CA ASP A 464 -3.72 -32.83 19.87
C ASP A 464 -4.73 -32.55 21.01
N LYS A 465 -4.94 -31.28 21.37
CA LYS A 465 -5.90 -30.89 22.43
C LYS A 465 -7.34 -30.72 21.96
N GLN A 466 -7.51 -30.51 20.66
CA GLN A 466 -8.79 -30.36 19.97
C GLN A 466 -8.61 -30.55 18.46
N PRO A 467 -9.69 -30.79 17.69
CA PRO A 467 -9.62 -30.71 16.24
C PRO A 467 -9.50 -29.25 15.77
N TRP A 468 -8.80 -29.04 14.65
CA TRP A 468 -8.64 -27.71 14.04
C TRP A 468 -9.99 -27.08 13.66
N SER A 469 -10.97 -27.90 13.30
CA SER A 469 -12.30 -27.48 12.85
C SER A 469 -13.12 -26.78 13.95
N ASP A 470 -12.69 -26.87 15.22
CA ASP A 470 -13.34 -26.17 16.32
C ASP A 470 -12.94 -24.67 16.37
N ILE A 471 -11.87 -24.26 15.68
CA ILE A 471 -11.26 -22.92 15.83
C ILE A 471 -11.02 -22.15 14.53
N ILE A 472 -11.14 -22.81 13.38
CA ILE A 472 -11.19 -22.17 12.05
C ILE A 472 -12.36 -22.72 11.24
N GLY A 473 -12.95 -21.88 10.38
CA GLY A 473 -14.11 -22.23 9.59
C GLY A 473 -15.01 -21.05 9.23
N LYS A 474 -16.18 -21.35 8.67
CA LYS A 474 -17.16 -20.35 8.24
C LYS A 474 -17.61 -19.46 9.40
N GLY A 475 -17.50 -18.13 9.22
CA GLY A 475 -17.91 -17.13 10.22
C GLY A 475 -16.92 -16.96 11.38
N LEU A 476 -15.76 -17.59 11.30
CA LEU A 476 -14.67 -17.41 12.25
C LEU A 476 -13.59 -16.45 11.72
N ASP A 477 -13.84 -15.71 10.65
CA ASP A 477 -12.97 -14.62 10.20
C ASP A 477 -12.73 -13.58 11.31
N SER A 478 -11.56 -12.96 11.31
CA SER A 478 -11.16 -11.92 12.26
C SER A 478 -10.63 -10.68 11.53
N GLU A 479 -10.41 -9.59 12.25
CA GLU A 479 -9.71 -8.41 11.71
C GLU A 479 -8.33 -8.83 11.17
N ALA A 480 -7.62 -9.68 11.93
CA ALA A 480 -6.29 -10.18 11.58
C ALA A 480 -6.27 -11.12 10.37
N SER A 481 -7.16 -12.11 10.29
CA SER A 481 -7.18 -13.07 9.17
C SER A 481 -7.51 -12.36 7.85
N ASN A 482 -8.41 -11.38 7.87
CA ASN A 482 -8.73 -10.55 6.73
C ASN A 482 -7.55 -9.65 6.31
N ALA A 483 -6.80 -9.12 7.27
CA ALA A 483 -5.59 -8.35 6.98
C ALA A 483 -4.51 -9.20 6.29
N ILE A 484 -4.27 -10.43 6.75
CA ILE A 484 -3.32 -11.37 6.12
C ILE A 484 -3.70 -11.59 4.65
N ILE A 485 -4.98 -11.83 4.34
CA ILE A 485 -5.45 -12.01 2.96
C ILE A 485 -5.09 -10.79 2.10
N LYS A 486 -5.41 -9.58 2.57
CA LYS A 486 -5.12 -8.32 1.84
C LYS A 486 -3.62 -8.11 1.60
N ILE A 487 -2.79 -8.40 2.60
CA ILE A 487 -1.34 -8.24 2.53
C ILE A 487 -0.72 -9.19 1.51
N VAL A 488 -1.17 -10.44 1.49
CA VAL A 488 -0.68 -11.46 0.55
C VAL A 488 -1.16 -11.17 -0.88
N ASP A 489 -2.38 -10.66 -1.04
CA ASP A 489 -2.95 -10.31 -2.35
C ASP A 489 -2.32 -9.06 -2.97
N ARG A 490 -1.67 -8.21 -2.18
CA ARG A 490 -0.96 -7.01 -2.66
C ARG A 490 -0.01 -7.41 -3.80
N PRO A 491 0.06 -6.67 -4.92
CA PRO A 491 0.90 -7.00 -6.08
C PRO A 491 2.39 -6.73 -5.83
N ASP A 492 2.90 -7.24 -4.72
CA ASP A 492 4.29 -7.22 -4.30
C ASP A 492 4.87 -8.62 -4.54
N PRO A 493 5.94 -8.75 -5.36
CA PRO A 493 6.51 -10.05 -5.70
C PRO A 493 7.23 -10.71 -4.53
N ARG A 494 7.62 -9.95 -3.50
CA ARG A 494 8.34 -10.49 -2.35
C ARG A 494 7.46 -11.44 -1.52
N PRO A 495 8.06 -12.47 -0.90
CA PRO A 495 7.41 -13.21 0.18
C PRO A 495 6.75 -12.35 1.23
N VAL A 496 5.74 -12.92 1.89
CA VAL A 496 5.30 -12.49 3.21
C VAL A 496 5.72 -13.55 4.23
N TRP A 497 6.59 -13.17 5.17
CA TRP A 497 7.05 -14.00 6.27
C TRP A 497 6.10 -13.85 7.46
N VAL A 498 5.38 -14.92 7.79
CA VAL A 498 4.49 -15.00 8.94
C VAL A 498 5.23 -15.67 10.09
N SER A 499 5.69 -14.86 11.04
CA SER A 499 6.34 -15.30 12.28
C SER A 499 5.28 -15.60 13.34
N VAL A 500 5.11 -16.88 13.67
CA VAL A 500 4.10 -17.36 14.60
C VAL A 500 4.76 -17.73 15.93
N TRP A 501 4.60 -16.83 16.89
CA TRP A 501 5.11 -16.92 18.26
C TRP A 501 4.09 -17.56 19.21
N GLY A 502 2.80 -17.45 18.87
CA GLY A 502 1.69 -18.13 19.56
C GLY A 502 1.08 -19.25 18.72
N GLY A 503 -0.24 -19.29 18.62
CA GLY A 503 -1.00 -20.20 17.76
C GLY A 503 -1.16 -19.69 16.31
N PRO A 504 -0.99 -20.55 15.28
CA PRO A 504 -1.12 -20.19 13.87
C PRO A 504 -2.56 -19.96 13.37
N ARG A 505 -3.55 -19.91 14.27
CA ARG A 505 -4.96 -19.78 13.96
C ARG A 505 -5.30 -18.72 12.91
N GLU A 506 -4.76 -17.50 12.97
CA GLU A 506 -5.19 -16.43 12.05
C GLU A 506 -4.71 -16.63 10.61
N VAL A 507 -3.47 -17.08 10.41
CA VAL A 507 -2.97 -17.45 9.08
C VAL A 507 -3.68 -18.70 8.55
N ALA A 508 -4.02 -19.64 9.42
CA ALA A 508 -4.82 -20.80 9.05
C ALA A 508 -6.25 -20.43 8.63
N GLN A 509 -6.91 -19.51 9.36
CA GLN A 509 -8.22 -18.99 8.98
C GLN A 509 -8.15 -18.26 7.64
N ALA A 510 -7.13 -17.43 7.41
CA ALA A 510 -6.93 -16.73 6.15
C ALA A 510 -6.82 -17.71 4.96
N ILE A 511 -5.98 -18.75 5.10
CA ILE A 511 -5.84 -19.81 4.08
C ILE A 511 -7.15 -20.59 3.92
N TRP A 512 -7.87 -20.87 5.02
CA TRP A 512 -9.17 -21.54 4.96
C TRP A 512 -10.18 -20.72 4.17
N ASP A 513 -10.29 -19.42 4.40
CA ASP A 513 -11.20 -18.53 3.67
C ASP A 513 -10.86 -18.50 2.18
N VAL A 514 -9.58 -18.33 1.83
CA VAL A 514 -9.12 -18.36 0.42
C VAL A 514 -9.44 -19.70 -0.24
N LYS A 515 -9.16 -20.82 0.43
CA LYS A 515 -9.45 -22.18 -0.07
C LYS A 515 -10.94 -22.43 -0.32
N ASN A 516 -11.82 -21.80 0.45
CA ASN A 516 -13.27 -22.01 0.35
C ASN A 516 -13.99 -20.95 -0.49
N THR A 517 -13.31 -19.88 -0.91
CA THR A 517 -13.92 -18.77 -1.66
C THR A 517 -13.31 -18.54 -3.04
N ARG A 518 -12.11 -19.06 -3.31
CA ARG A 518 -11.37 -18.87 -4.57
C ARG A 518 -11.14 -20.18 -5.31
N SER A 519 -10.70 -20.08 -6.56
CA SER A 519 -10.28 -21.24 -7.34
C SER A 519 -8.97 -21.86 -6.82
N ASP A 520 -8.72 -23.13 -7.18
CA ASP A 520 -7.47 -23.81 -6.83
C ASP A 520 -6.21 -23.09 -7.35
N ALA A 521 -6.31 -22.44 -8.51
CA ALA A 521 -5.21 -21.67 -9.09
C ALA A 521 -4.90 -20.42 -8.25
N GLU A 522 -5.93 -19.72 -7.79
CA GLU A 522 -5.79 -18.54 -6.93
C GLU A 522 -5.28 -18.94 -5.53
N LEU A 523 -5.76 -20.06 -4.99
CA LEU A 523 -5.25 -20.61 -3.73
C LEU A 523 -3.76 -20.96 -3.85
N LYS A 524 -3.33 -21.62 -4.94
CA LYS A 524 -1.91 -21.93 -5.18
C LYS A 524 -1.07 -20.66 -5.29
N LYS A 525 -1.57 -19.63 -5.98
CA LYS A 525 -0.90 -18.33 -6.07
C LYS A 525 -0.76 -17.69 -4.68
N PHE A 526 -1.82 -17.71 -3.88
CA PHE A 526 -1.83 -17.20 -2.50
C PHE A 526 -0.81 -17.92 -1.62
N ILE A 527 -0.83 -19.26 -1.61
CA ILE A 527 0.12 -20.10 -0.86
C ILE A 527 1.57 -19.84 -1.30
N SER A 528 1.81 -19.68 -2.61
CA SER A 528 3.17 -19.46 -3.13
C SER A 528 3.85 -18.20 -2.59
N LYS A 529 3.07 -17.25 -2.06
CA LYS A 529 3.58 -16.00 -1.48
C LYS A 529 3.86 -16.10 0.02
N LEU A 530 3.34 -17.11 0.70
CA LEU A 530 3.44 -17.26 2.15
C LEU A 530 4.64 -18.10 2.57
N ARG A 531 5.42 -17.58 3.53
CA ARG A 531 6.47 -18.29 4.25
C ARG A 531 6.11 -18.25 5.73
N ILE A 532 5.93 -19.40 6.39
CA ILE A 532 5.48 -19.46 7.77
C ILE A 532 6.59 -20.00 8.67
N PHE A 533 6.90 -19.30 9.75
CA PHE A 533 7.81 -19.78 10.78
C PHE A 533 7.01 -20.08 12.04
N LEU A 534 6.92 -21.35 12.43
CA LEU A 534 6.16 -21.84 13.59
C LEU A 534 7.11 -22.07 14.76
N ILE A 535 6.85 -21.40 15.89
CA ILE A 535 7.54 -21.65 17.16
C ILE A 535 6.70 -22.58 18.02
N ALA A 536 7.29 -23.72 18.38
CA ALA A 536 6.63 -24.79 19.12
C ALA A 536 5.32 -25.27 18.43
N TYR A 537 4.54 -26.10 19.12
CA TYR A 537 3.23 -26.54 18.64
C TYR A 537 2.18 -26.02 19.61
N GLN A 538 1.47 -24.96 19.24
CA GLN A 538 0.71 -24.16 20.19
C GLN A 538 -0.80 -24.25 20.05
N ASP A 539 -1.33 -24.61 18.89
CA ASP A 539 -2.74 -24.96 18.73
C ASP A 539 -2.93 -26.01 17.62
N ALA A 540 -4.18 -26.44 17.40
CA ALA A 540 -4.52 -27.49 16.45
C ALA A 540 -4.37 -27.09 14.96
N THR A 541 -4.32 -25.80 14.62
CA THR A 541 -4.17 -25.39 13.21
C THR A 541 -2.74 -25.54 12.71
N HIS A 542 -1.76 -25.71 13.61
CA HIS A 542 -0.39 -26.08 13.26
C HIS A 542 -0.35 -27.36 12.43
N GLY A 543 -0.99 -28.43 12.93
CA GLY A 543 -1.05 -29.70 12.21
C GLY A 543 -1.80 -29.59 10.90
N TRP A 544 -2.93 -28.87 10.90
CA TRP A 544 -3.75 -28.65 9.70
C TRP A 544 -2.96 -27.96 8.57
N LEU A 545 -2.19 -26.92 8.88
CA LEU A 545 -1.35 -26.23 7.90
C LEU A 545 -0.32 -27.17 7.26
N MET A 546 0.34 -28.00 8.07
CA MET A 546 1.35 -28.95 7.58
C MET A 546 0.71 -30.11 6.79
N ASP A 547 -0.40 -30.66 7.27
CA ASP A 547 -1.01 -31.85 6.67
C ASP A 547 -1.74 -31.54 5.36
N GLU A 548 -2.44 -30.39 5.27
CA GLU A 548 -3.26 -30.03 4.11
C GLU A 548 -2.46 -29.33 3.00
N PHE A 549 -1.36 -28.64 3.34
CA PHE A 549 -0.61 -27.81 2.38
C PHE A 549 0.86 -28.23 2.32
N PRO A 550 1.18 -29.37 1.67
CA PRO A 550 2.57 -29.80 1.50
C PRO A 550 3.40 -28.81 0.68
N ASP A 551 2.78 -27.98 -0.17
CA ASP A 551 3.46 -26.96 -0.97
C ASP A 551 3.64 -25.60 -0.25
N LEU A 552 3.09 -25.43 0.95
CA LEU A 552 3.28 -24.21 1.75
C LEU A 552 4.68 -24.21 2.37
N PHE A 553 5.41 -23.10 2.28
CA PHE A 553 6.72 -22.98 2.90
C PHE A 553 6.55 -22.84 4.42
N ILE A 554 7.03 -23.82 5.18
CA ILE A 554 6.91 -23.84 6.65
C ILE A 554 8.26 -24.20 7.28
N ILE A 555 8.73 -23.39 8.22
CA ILE A 555 9.78 -23.74 9.17
C ILE A 555 9.11 -24.10 10.50
N ASP A 556 9.17 -25.37 10.90
CA ASP A 556 8.60 -25.91 12.14
C ASP A 556 9.70 -26.08 13.20
N SER A 557 9.89 -25.03 14.02
CA SER A 557 10.89 -24.99 15.09
C SER A 557 10.28 -25.49 16.39
N ARG A 558 10.42 -26.78 16.67
CA ARG A 558 9.82 -27.40 17.87
C ARG A 558 10.73 -27.37 19.08
N LYS A 559 12.05 -27.35 18.86
CA LYS A 559 13.07 -27.31 19.92
C LYS A 559 14.27 -26.44 19.54
N THR A 560 14.50 -26.17 18.26
CA THR A 560 15.65 -25.39 17.81
C THR A 560 15.61 -23.97 18.39
N TYR A 561 14.42 -23.36 18.46
CA TYR A 561 14.20 -22.02 19.04
C TYR A 561 14.81 -21.82 20.44
N GLN A 562 14.83 -22.88 21.26
CA GLN A 562 15.41 -22.87 22.61
C GLN A 562 16.92 -22.57 22.62
N GLY A 563 17.59 -22.58 21.46
CA GLY A 563 18.95 -22.09 21.32
C GLY A 563 19.12 -20.59 21.60
N MET A 564 18.03 -19.81 21.56
CA MET A 564 18.02 -18.43 22.04
C MET A 564 18.14 -18.33 23.56
N PHE A 565 17.75 -19.37 24.30
CA PHE A 565 17.81 -19.38 25.77
C PHE A 565 19.27 -19.34 26.24
N GLY A 566 19.68 -18.16 26.72
CA GLY A 566 21.05 -17.89 27.11
C GLY A 566 21.23 -17.62 28.60
N GLY A 567 20.16 -17.63 29.41
CA GLY A 567 20.17 -17.26 30.83
C GLY A 567 21.23 -17.90 31.75
N ARG A 568 21.97 -18.89 31.26
CA ARG A 568 23.05 -19.60 31.97
C ARG A 568 24.46 -19.16 31.57
N ASP A 569 24.61 -18.30 30.56
CA ASP A 569 25.90 -17.78 30.11
C ASP A 569 26.07 -16.28 30.38
N PRO A 570 27.31 -15.77 30.48
CA PRO A 570 27.55 -14.37 30.85
C PRO A 570 27.07 -13.31 29.84
N GLN A 571 26.69 -13.71 28.61
CA GLN A 571 26.22 -12.80 27.56
C GLN A 571 24.69 -12.74 27.50
N SER A 572 24.00 -13.47 28.37
CA SER A 572 22.54 -13.60 28.30
C SER A 572 21.88 -13.90 29.66
N ASN A 573 22.66 -13.98 30.74
CA ASN A 573 22.14 -14.06 32.11
C ASN A 573 21.49 -12.74 32.55
N LEU A 574 20.86 -12.76 33.72
CA LEU A 574 20.16 -11.58 34.24
C LEU A 574 21.07 -10.38 34.46
N ASP A 575 22.31 -10.58 34.90
CA ASP A 575 23.26 -9.48 35.11
C ASP A 575 23.56 -8.76 33.79
N TRP A 576 23.74 -9.52 32.71
CA TRP A 576 23.91 -8.97 31.37
C TRP A 576 22.67 -8.22 30.90
N VAL A 577 21.49 -8.84 31.02
CA VAL A 577 20.21 -8.22 30.62
C VAL A 577 19.94 -6.93 31.41
N ASN A 578 20.16 -6.95 32.72
CA ASN A 578 20.00 -5.76 33.55
C ASN A 578 20.95 -4.64 33.11
N LYS A 579 22.21 -4.98 32.88
CA LYS A 579 23.24 -4.01 32.53
C LYS A 579 23.07 -3.43 31.12
N HIS A 580 22.64 -4.24 30.15
CA HIS A 580 22.72 -3.90 28.74
C HIS A 580 21.37 -3.70 28.07
N ILE A 581 20.27 -4.06 28.73
CA ILE A 581 18.92 -3.93 28.19
C ILE A 581 18.03 -3.21 29.19
N ARG A 582 17.85 -3.71 30.42
CA ARG A 582 16.75 -3.24 31.30
C ARG A 582 17.03 -1.98 32.12
N HIS A 583 18.28 -1.65 32.41
CA HIS A 583 18.61 -0.52 33.29
C HIS A 583 19.28 0.58 32.50
N ASP A 584 18.74 1.78 32.56
CA ASP A 584 19.27 2.98 31.90
C ASP A 584 19.20 2.94 30.36
N HIS A 585 18.34 2.12 29.75
CA HIS A 585 18.11 2.06 28.28
C HIS A 585 16.69 2.47 27.85
N GLY A 586 15.97 3.20 28.72
CA GLY A 586 14.74 3.90 28.37
C GLY A 586 13.46 3.05 28.38
N PRO A 587 12.29 3.69 28.17
CA PRO A 587 10.99 3.10 28.52
C PRO A 587 10.63 1.80 27.79
N LEU A 588 11.03 1.67 26.51
CA LEU A 588 10.83 0.43 25.76
C LEU A 588 11.61 -0.75 26.36
N CYS A 589 12.83 -0.50 26.84
CA CYS A 589 13.65 -1.58 27.41
C CYS A 589 13.30 -1.85 28.87
N ASP A 590 12.73 -0.88 29.60
CA ASP A 590 12.25 -1.04 30.98
C ASP A 590 11.14 -2.11 31.09
N VAL A 591 10.34 -2.29 30.03
CA VAL A 591 9.27 -3.31 30.00
C VAL A 591 9.76 -4.72 29.72
N TYR A 592 11.04 -4.90 29.35
CA TYR A 592 11.65 -6.22 29.12
C TYR A 592 11.69 -7.03 30.44
N PRO A 593 10.99 -8.18 30.53
CA PRO A 593 10.94 -8.98 31.76
C PRO A 593 12.29 -9.61 32.12
N HIS A 594 12.51 -9.87 33.41
CA HIS A 594 13.75 -10.46 33.93
C HIS A 594 13.88 -11.97 33.67
N GLU A 595 12.79 -12.64 33.33
CA GLU A 595 12.70 -14.07 33.08
C GLU A 595 11.58 -14.36 32.08
N GLY A 596 11.64 -15.52 31.43
CA GLY A 596 10.55 -16.13 30.66
C GLY A 596 10.36 -17.59 31.08
N MET A 597 9.63 -18.39 30.31
CA MET A 597 9.50 -19.81 30.61
C MET A 597 10.83 -20.55 30.37
N GLY A 598 11.40 -21.09 31.45
CA GLY A 598 12.54 -22.01 31.38
C GLY A 598 13.91 -21.38 31.64
N CYS A 599 14.03 -20.06 31.77
CA CYS A 599 15.25 -19.41 32.23
C CYS A 599 15.02 -18.03 32.89
N THR A 600 16.08 -17.47 33.46
CA THR A 600 16.17 -16.07 33.92
C THR A 600 17.26 -15.38 33.12
N GLY A 601 17.04 -14.15 32.66
CA GLY A 601 17.85 -13.50 31.61
C GLY A 601 17.14 -13.54 30.25
N VAL A 602 17.88 -13.77 29.16
CA VAL A 602 17.32 -13.88 27.80
C VAL A 602 16.68 -15.25 27.60
N CYS A 603 15.35 -15.24 27.46
CA CYS A 603 14.50 -16.41 27.27
C CYS A 603 13.60 -16.33 26.04
N GLU A 604 13.85 -15.35 25.18
CA GLU A 604 13.13 -15.04 23.94
C GLU A 604 12.91 -16.24 23.00
N GLY A 605 11.90 -17.07 23.28
CA GLY A 605 11.62 -18.28 22.52
C GLY A 605 11.26 -17.99 21.07
N ASP A 606 10.66 -16.83 20.82
CA ASP A 606 10.06 -16.52 19.53
C ASP A 606 10.93 -15.66 18.62
N THR A 607 11.92 -14.98 19.19
CA THR A 607 12.90 -14.16 18.46
C THR A 607 13.54 -14.89 17.26
N PRO A 608 13.88 -16.19 17.32
CA PRO A 608 14.37 -16.93 16.15
C PRO A 608 13.48 -16.83 14.89
N ALA A 609 12.17 -16.61 15.05
CA ALA A 609 11.20 -16.58 13.96
C ALA A 609 11.46 -15.46 12.93
N TYR A 610 12.16 -14.38 13.31
CA TYR A 610 12.55 -13.32 12.37
C TYR A 610 14.08 -13.16 12.23
N MET A 611 14.88 -13.70 13.16
CA MET A 611 16.33 -13.49 13.15
C MET A 611 17.06 -14.13 11.96
N HIS A 612 16.48 -15.14 11.31
CA HIS A 612 17.04 -15.70 10.07
C HIS A 612 16.99 -14.71 8.89
N LEU A 613 16.05 -13.75 8.91
CA LEU A 613 15.94 -12.64 7.96
C LEU A 613 17.00 -11.58 8.25
N ILE A 614 17.22 -11.28 9.53
CA ILE A 614 18.27 -10.35 9.96
C ILE A 614 19.65 -10.86 9.56
N SER A 615 19.94 -12.15 9.79
CA SER A 615 21.23 -12.71 9.40
C SER A 615 21.43 -12.80 7.88
N GLU A 616 20.34 -12.91 7.10
CA GLU A 616 20.39 -12.76 5.64
C GLU A 616 20.82 -11.33 5.24
N LEU A 617 20.29 -10.30 5.90
CA LEU A 617 20.73 -8.90 5.69
C LEU A 617 22.20 -8.66 6.09
N ARG A 618 22.80 -9.58 6.85
CA ARG A 618 24.23 -9.60 7.15
C ARG A 618 25.04 -10.47 6.17
N GLY A 619 24.39 -11.04 5.16
CA GLY A 619 25.00 -11.92 4.16
C GLY A 619 25.36 -13.31 4.68
N LEU A 620 24.73 -13.78 5.76
CA LEU A 620 25.09 -15.06 6.41
C LEU A 620 24.32 -16.27 5.87
N ASN A 621 23.11 -16.06 5.35
CA ASN A 621 22.23 -17.10 4.82
C ASN A 621 21.29 -16.55 3.74
N ASP A 622 20.66 -17.45 3.00
CA ASP A 622 19.44 -17.22 2.22
C ASP A 622 18.24 -17.66 3.05
N SER A 623 17.24 -16.80 3.27
CA SER A 623 16.06 -17.16 4.07
C SER A 623 15.14 -18.17 3.38
N GLU A 624 15.16 -18.26 2.04
CA GLU A 624 14.43 -19.27 1.26
C GLU A 624 15.10 -20.65 1.30
N ASP A 625 16.31 -20.77 1.88
CA ASP A 625 16.99 -22.04 2.17
C ASP A 625 17.25 -22.22 3.69
N PRO A 626 16.25 -22.67 4.47
CA PRO A 626 16.39 -22.93 5.90
C PRO A 626 17.39 -24.03 6.26
N THR A 627 17.97 -24.73 5.28
CA THR A 627 19.05 -25.68 5.52
C THR A 627 20.39 -25.01 5.76
N GLN A 628 20.49 -23.71 5.51
CA GLN A 628 21.67 -22.90 5.83
C GLN A 628 21.67 -22.48 7.31
N PRO A 629 22.86 -22.35 7.95
CA PRO A 629 22.96 -21.78 9.28
C PRO A 629 22.58 -20.30 9.29
N SER A 630 21.63 -19.93 10.14
CA SER A 630 21.20 -18.54 10.34
C SER A 630 21.12 -18.19 11.83
N TRP A 631 20.87 -16.93 12.17
CA TRP A 631 20.57 -16.54 13.56
C TRP A 631 19.20 -17.07 14.04
N GLY A 632 18.29 -17.42 13.13
CA GLY A 632 17.02 -18.11 13.45
C GLY A 632 17.14 -19.64 13.50
N GLY A 633 18.34 -20.19 13.27
CA GLY A 633 18.66 -21.61 13.35
C GLY A 633 18.97 -22.23 12.00
N GLN A 634 19.06 -23.55 12.00
CA GLN A 634 19.24 -24.37 10.81
C GLN A 634 18.27 -25.54 10.92
N TYR A 635 17.68 -25.91 9.79
CA TYR A 635 16.59 -26.87 9.70
C TYR A 635 16.84 -27.91 8.61
N LYS A 636 16.08 -29.00 8.67
CA LYS A 636 16.12 -30.09 7.71
C LYS A 636 14.84 -30.10 6.90
N HIS A 637 15.00 -30.15 5.58
CA HIS A 637 13.90 -30.31 4.65
C HIS A 637 13.14 -31.63 4.88
N ILE A 638 11.82 -31.58 4.91
CA ILE A 638 10.95 -32.75 4.98
C ILE A 638 10.66 -33.22 3.55
N PRO A 639 10.99 -34.48 3.19
CA PRO A 639 10.79 -34.98 1.83
C PRO A 639 9.35 -34.83 1.32
N ASN A 640 9.21 -34.46 0.04
CA ASN A 640 7.93 -34.27 -0.68
C ASN A 640 7.03 -33.14 -0.16
N THR A 641 7.60 -32.20 0.61
CA THR A 641 6.91 -31.00 1.08
C THR A 641 7.81 -29.79 0.87
N ARG A 642 7.32 -28.58 1.12
CA ARG A 642 8.12 -27.36 1.33
C ARG A 642 8.27 -27.03 2.82
N HIS A 643 8.23 -28.07 3.68
CA HIS A 643 8.39 -27.92 5.12
C HIS A 643 9.83 -28.22 5.55
N PHE A 644 10.24 -27.57 6.62
CA PHE A 644 11.52 -27.72 7.28
C PHE A 644 11.28 -27.94 8.77
N MET A 645 12.05 -28.83 9.39
CA MET A 645 11.94 -29.13 10.81
C MET A 645 13.30 -29.14 11.50
N ASP A 646 13.31 -29.14 12.83
CA ASP A 646 14.52 -29.10 13.66
C ASP A 646 15.73 -29.90 13.10
N GLY A 647 16.88 -29.22 12.94
CA GLY A 647 18.17 -29.89 12.81
C GLY A 647 19.28 -28.95 12.35
N PRO A 648 20.41 -28.82 13.07
CA PRO A 648 21.05 -29.65 14.09
C PRO A 648 20.64 -29.34 15.55
N GLY A 649 19.57 -28.57 15.77
CA GLY A 649 19.02 -28.25 17.09
C GLY A 649 19.56 -26.95 17.68
N GLN A 650 19.37 -26.74 18.99
CA GLN A 650 19.61 -25.48 19.72
C GLN A 650 20.97 -24.83 19.41
N SER A 651 22.03 -25.63 19.22
CA SER A 651 23.37 -25.12 18.94
C SER A 651 23.49 -24.38 17.60
N SER A 652 22.55 -24.58 16.68
CA SER A 652 22.51 -23.82 15.41
C SER A 652 22.21 -22.34 15.62
N ILE A 653 21.49 -21.99 16.69
CA ILE A 653 21.24 -20.60 17.10
C ILE A 653 22.33 -20.15 18.08
N SER A 654 22.56 -20.90 19.16
CA SER A 654 23.42 -20.44 20.26
C SER A 654 24.87 -20.15 19.85
N ARG A 655 25.34 -20.73 18.74
CA ARG A 655 26.68 -20.44 18.20
C ARG A 655 26.86 -18.99 17.77
N TRP A 656 25.78 -18.28 17.44
CA TRP A 656 25.77 -16.88 16.99
C TRP A 656 25.53 -15.89 18.14
N ARG A 657 25.43 -16.38 19.38
CA ARG A 657 25.01 -15.58 20.53
C ARG A 657 25.83 -14.33 20.74
N LYS A 658 27.14 -14.45 20.59
CA LYS A 658 28.02 -13.30 20.71
C LYS A 658 27.60 -12.17 19.74
N ASP A 659 27.25 -12.53 18.52
CA ASP A 659 27.01 -11.56 17.44
C ASP A 659 25.64 -10.89 17.63
N TYR A 660 24.57 -11.68 17.79
CA TYR A 660 23.23 -11.10 17.96
C TYR A 660 23.00 -10.43 19.32
N GLN A 661 23.75 -10.79 20.37
CA GLN A 661 23.66 -10.09 21.66
C GLN A 661 24.45 -8.79 21.67
N GLU A 662 25.58 -8.72 20.97
CA GLU A 662 26.27 -7.44 20.79
C GLU A 662 25.38 -6.45 20.04
N GLU A 663 24.74 -6.90 18.96
CA GLU A 663 23.83 -6.03 18.20
C GLU A 663 22.58 -5.63 19.00
N PHE A 664 22.01 -6.54 19.81
CA PHE A 664 20.88 -6.19 20.67
C PHE A 664 21.24 -5.15 21.73
N LYS A 665 22.41 -5.30 22.36
CA LYS A 665 22.97 -4.31 23.29
C LYS A 665 23.13 -2.94 22.61
N ASP A 666 23.75 -2.90 21.43
CA ASP A 666 23.99 -1.64 20.74
C ASP A 666 22.68 -0.93 20.35
N ARG A 667 21.66 -1.68 19.93
CA ARG A 667 20.33 -1.12 19.63
C ARG A 667 19.57 -0.68 20.89
N ALA A 668 19.76 -1.34 22.02
CA ALA A 668 19.22 -0.86 23.29
C ALA A 668 19.89 0.47 23.70
N ASP A 669 21.19 0.65 23.46
CA ASP A 669 21.87 1.93 23.69
C ASP A 669 21.26 3.07 22.84
N TRP A 670 20.73 2.76 21.65
CA TRP A 670 20.07 3.75 20.78
C TRP A 670 18.77 4.30 21.37
N CYS A 671 18.13 3.63 22.32
CA CYS A 671 16.93 4.13 22.99
C CYS A 671 17.19 5.39 23.84
N VAL A 672 18.42 5.60 24.30
CA VAL A 672 18.78 6.69 25.23
C VAL A 672 19.89 7.59 24.71
N THR A 673 20.52 7.23 23.60
CA THR A 673 21.58 8.03 22.99
C THR A 673 21.11 8.61 21.66
N THR A 674 21.51 9.85 21.37
CA THR A 674 21.42 10.41 20.01
C THR A 674 22.71 10.10 19.26
N ALA A 675 22.62 9.79 17.97
CA ALA A 675 23.81 9.56 17.14
C ALA A 675 24.84 10.69 17.30
N LYS A 676 26.11 10.34 17.52
CA LYS A 676 27.19 11.34 17.56
C LYS A 676 27.28 11.97 16.18
N ARG A 677 27.12 13.29 16.07
CA ARG A 677 27.49 14.03 14.84
C ARG A 677 28.96 13.78 14.55
N THR A 678 29.27 12.81 13.70
CA THR A 678 30.59 12.68 13.10
C THR A 678 30.71 13.77 12.06
N ASN A 679 31.48 14.82 12.38
CA ASN A 679 32.04 15.69 11.36
C ASN A 679 33.00 14.84 10.52
N GLN A 680 32.56 14.42 9.33
CA GLN A 680 33.43 14.16 8.19
C GLN A 680 32.63 14.24 6.89
#